data_AF-A0A6G6W3J6-F1
#
_entry.id   AF-A0A6G6W3J6-F1
#
_cell.length_a   1.000
_cell.length_b   1.000
_cell.length_c   1.000
_cell.angle_alpha   90.00
_cell.angle_beta   90.00
_cell.angle_gamma   90.00
#
_symmetry.space_group_name_H-M   'P 1'
#
loop_
_entity.id
_entity.type
_entity.pdbx_description
1 polymer ?
#
loop_
_entity_poly.entity_id
_entity_poly.type
_entity_poly.pdbx_seq_one_letter_code
_entity_poly.pdbx_strand_id
1 'polypeptide(L)'
;MRLFPRRTAAVVATTIGAMILSLGATAAQAAVPDQGLVAQYDFTQTSGASVPNTAAGSSLGAATVQNLQASDWTGSQLTLRGGAKTSTGNWVRLPNDILKGKTSATVVAEVKASAAMLNGFHFLWNIGNDSSATEYFFASLNCGSGRSPLVGLKAAGVERLVQSGSCGVTANQWVSVVSVVDGAAGTASLYIDGKRAAQGAMPVTPADVVDQSLNAIGRAPWPDPLFQGAISAFRVYDRALNASEIAQVSDSDAQAHAAELQAQAQAILTSLNLADSQTSTDIDLPTSGGRVTWSSSNPAVVATDGTVTAPLAGQPSVPVQLTATASVRGVIATKTITVTVLASTETAEQRIQRLAQRFVIPAVVESGTALPAAPEGTTIAIRATTGVVSIDDKISITSAEAVDSTITVRVTDSATGASTDRAFKVRVLPAATTTQLLAYSRNATTVGEANNADVALSMHLALENGAGWTPLNENYGIFFAKTSVAPPASGTSDSIIRSLRNPHLFYLADGGYGIVATRTARGGTSDGTQTSSLLFAKSSDLLSYQEVGFVNLGVTSGVNEPAVVWDSASSRYVVSWTSDAGAPYYTTFTDLADVSTRGAVLRGAVGSTAGNPGAGVANYASGNSVPVTADVVEALEVRFGRIANTEVEALAGVEVEQGASLSAADLPQRAQLSYDDGTDATRAIAWDAASLAAVDTATPGTYQVTGAVKQPQYPTPFADERADPSVFRFDWNGTTKFLMIATDDRFGNNIGSAHMPIRVADSIEDLSDAAIAAGRNVEIDLLKRGDTDADGAAMTGCFWAPEFHVIGGKLSILFMPCYNTNGAPDMWTGRASIMQLKQDAQGDDLDPSVPANWTKPQKVLRTDGSILNPIQNISLDMTYFEDSGQSYYVWQMVGALFIAKMDPANPTRLTSAPVRIGVPEYAWDNTIAEGPNVQAHDGKLFLIYSGSTVGDTYTTGLLTATAGQSVDLTNPAAWAKLNYPIQKSGLFNGAWQLGTGHGMWSYDEDDNLIYVFHARTDHNGLSGRDMFVRRVHWAADGLPVFDMEEDEEVAPDNRTVSVTVTVKAAPALEYTATASARCVAGKVVQTVTITNTDDVALALQTTSPYGSKATASLAAGKSVSYAFTTRLGTMPAGTVKVDATATVGGKAVTASQTVAYPQVNCG
;
A
#
# COMPACT_ATOMS: atom_id res chain seq x y z
N MET A 1 27.51 -55.58 -42.89
CA MET A 1 26.80 -54.30 -43.07
C MET A 1 26.86 -53.57 -41.72
N ARG A 2 27.64 -52.48 -41.67
CA ARG A 2 27.85 -51.51 -40.56
C ARG A 2 28.12 -52.04 -39.13
N LEU A 3 29.37 -52.50 -38.99
CA LEU A 3 30.39 -52.34 -37.91
C LEU A 3 30.16 -51.12 -36.96
N PHE A 4 30.52 -51.05 -35.66
CA PHE A 4 31.62 -51.63 -34.85
C PHE A 4 31.36 -51.37 -33.31
N PRO A 5 32.21 -51.81 -32.34
CA PRO A 5 31.78 -52.31 -31.03
C PRO A 5 32.38 -51.58 -29.81
N ARG A 6 31.94 -52.02 -28.63
CA ARG A 6 32.45 -51.77 -27.26
C ARG A 6 33.98 -51.87 -27.12
N ARG A 7 34.57 -51.15 -26.15
CA ARG A 7 35.65 -51.64 -25.26
C ARG A 7 35.80 -50.81 -23.96
N THR A 8 35.55 -51.50 -22.84
CA THR A 8 36.32 -51.56 -21.58
C THR A 8 37.31 -50.44 -21.22
N ALA A 9 37.04 -49.78 -20.09
CA ALA A 9 37.95 -48.88 -19.38
C ALA A 9 38.94 -49.68 -18.51
N ALA A 10 40.24 -49.34 -18.62
CA ALA A 10 41.29 -49.80 -17.73
C ALA A 10 41.96 -48.57 -17.08
N VAL A 11 42.15 -48.68 -15.78
CA VAL A 11 42.77 -47.72 -14.87
C VAL A 11 44.26 -47.53 -15.21
N VAL A 12 44.71 -46.28 -15.30
CA VAL A 12 46.11 -45.90 -15.14
C VAL A 12 46.16 -44.74 -14.15
N ALA A 13 46.78 -44.99 -13.01
CA ALA A 13 47.12 -43.99 -12.01
C ALA A 13 48.34 -43.19 -12.50
N THR A 14 48.20 -41.86 -12.58
CA THR A 14 49.33 -40.94 -12.74
C THR A 14 49.33 -39.95 -11.58
N THR A 15 50.27 -40.17 -10.67
CA THR A 15 50.76 -39.22 -9.69
C THR A 15 51.26 -37.96 -10.40
N ILE A 16 50.57 -36.82 -10.24
CA ILE A 16 51.08 -35.51 -10.62
C ILE A 16 51.46 -34.79 -9.33
N GLY A 17 52.77 -34.73 -9.05
CA GLY A 17 53.32 -33.78 -8.10
C GLY A 17 53.16 -32.38 -8.68
N ALA A 18 52.37 -31.56 -8.01
CA ALA A 18 52.26 -30.14 -8.33
C ALA A 18 53.56 -29.44 -7.87
N MET A 19 54.51 -29.26 -8.79
CA MET A 19 55.53 -28.24 -8.64
C MET A 19 54.84 -26.87 -8.70
N ILE A 20 55.03 -26.10 -7.64
CA ILE A 20 54.67 -24.69 -7.54
C ILE A 20 55.53 -23.94 -8.57
N LEU A 21 54.95 -23.64 -9.72
CA LEU A 21 55.43 -22.62 -10.65
C LEU A 21 54.51 -21.43 -10.48
N SER A 22 54.97 -20.46 -9.70
CA SER A 22 54.47 -19.09 -9.67
C SER A 22 54.73 -18.43 -11.02
N LEU A 23 53.87 -18.71 -11.99
CA LEU A 23 53.71 -17.87 -13.17
C LEU A 23 52.57 -16.91 -12.85
N GLY A 24 52.91 -15.66 -12.56
CA GLY A 24 51.96 -14.56 -12.56
C GLY A 24 51.38 -14.42 -13.97
N ALA A 25 50.29 -15.13 -14.23
CA ALA A 25 49.40 -14.80 -15.33
C ALA A 25 48.70 -13.50 -14.93
N THR A 26 49.29 -12.36 -15.31
CA THR A 26 48.52 -11.13 -15.48
C THR A 26 47.42 -11.46 -16.48
N ALA A 27 46.18 -11.60 -16.00
CA ALA A 27 45.02 -11.60 -16.89
C ALA A 27 45.16 -10.37 -17.78
N ALA A 28 45.14 -10.56 -19.10
CA ALA A 28 45.17 -9.45 -20.04
C ALA A 28 43.97 -8.54 -19.72
N GLN A 29 44.24 -7.30 -19.32
CA GLN A 29 43.21 -6.32 -19.00
C GLN A 29 42.34 -6.14 -20.26
N ALA A 30 41.02 -6.32 -20.14
CA ALA A 30 40.10 -6.13 -21.23
C ALA A 30 40.23 -4.68 -21.76
N ALA A 31 40.27 -4.51 -23.07
CA ALA A 31 40.50 -3.20 -23.69
C ALA A 31 39.33 -2.25 -23.41
N VAL A 32 39.65 -0.98 -23.11
CA VAL A 32 38.65 0.11 -22.99
C VAL A 32 37.82 0.16 -24.28
N PRO A 33 36.48 0.23 -24.20
CA PRO A 33 35.63 0.29 -25.38
C PRO A 33 36.00 1.47 -26.29
N ASP A 34 36.18 1.19 -27.59
CA ASP A 34 36.50 2.15 -28.65
C ASP A 34 35.28 2.48 -29.54
N GLN A 35 34.35 1.54 -29.67
CA GLN A 35 33.11 1.71 -30.43
C GLN A 35 32.29 2.89 -29.90
N GLY A 36 31.99 3.84 -30.79
CA GLY A 36 31.22 5.06 -30.47
C GLY A 36 32.00 6.13 -29.71
N LEU A 37 33.31 5.96 -29.45
CA LEU A 37 34.14 6.98 -28.81
C LEU A 37 34.36 8.16 -29.77
N VAL A 38 33.82 9.32 -29.45
CA VAL A 38 33.94 10.54 -30.28
C VAL A 38 34.98 11.52 -29.75
N ALA A 39 35.25 11.52 -28.44
CA ALA A 39 36.30 12.36 -27.86
C ALA A 39 37.00 11.66 -26.68
N GLN A 40 38.32 11.76 -26.63
CA GLN A 40 39.14 11.34 -25.49
C GLN A 40 40.23 12.38 -25.24
N TYR A 41 40.27 12.91 -24.02
CA TYR A 41 41.26 13.89 -23.58
C TYR A 41 41.97 13.38 -22.34
N ASP A 42 43.26 13.10 -22.48
CA ASP A 42 44.13 12.67 -21.39
C ASP A 42 44.99 13.87 -20.93
N PHE A 43 44.81 14.27 -19.67
CA PHE A 43 45.39 15.48 -19.08
C PHE A 43 46.82 15.25 -18.54
N THR A 44 47.68 14.68 -19.38
CA THR A 44 49.05 14.25 -19.06
C THR A 44 50.11 15.29 -19.42
N GLN A 45 49.70 16.49 -19.85
CA GLN A 45 50.62 17.53 -20.27
C GLN A 45 51.42 18.08 -19.09
N THR A 46 52.64 18.55 -19.37
CA THR A 46 53.50 19.27 -18.41
C THR A 46 53.55 20.77 -18.68
N SER A 47 53.08 21.21 -19.85
CA SER A 47 53.02 22.61 -20.28
C SER A 47 52.10 22.79 -21.49
N GLY A 48 51.77 24.04 -21.84
CA GLY A 48 50.90 24.37 -22.96
C GLY A 48 49.40 24.24 -22.63
N ALA A 49 48.56 24.93 -23.41
CA ALA A 49 47.12 24.98 -23.17
C ALA A 49 46.29 23.99 -24.00
N SER A 50 46.91 23.26 -24.93
CA SER A 50 46.21 22.33 -25.83
C SER A 50 46.26 20.90 -25.28
N VAL A 51 45.11 20.23 -25.24
CA VAL A 51 44.97 18.81 -24.85
C VAL A 51 44.46 18.04 -26.08
N PRO A 52 45.29 17.19 -26.71
CA PRO A 52 44.92 16.48 -27.92
C PRO A 52 43.70 15.57 -27.71
N ASN A 53 42.83 15.49 -28.72
CA ASN A 53 41.82 14.43 -28.80
C ASN A 53 42.50 13.15 -29.32
N THR A 54 42.48 12.08 -28.53
CA THR A 54 43.11 10.79 -28.87
C THR A 54 42.10 9.74 -29.38
N ALA A 55 40.81 10.09 -29.50
CA ALA A 55 39.78 9.20 -30.04
C ALA A 55 40.05 8.87 -31.52
N ALA A 56 40.31 7.60 -31.82
CA ALA A 56 40.61 7.14 -33.17
C ALA A 56 39.43 7.37 -34.12
N GLY A 57 39.69 8.00 -35.27
CA GLY A 57 38.66 8.27 -36.28
C GLY A 57 37.75 9.47 -35.99
N SER A 58 37.97 10.20 -34.89
CA SER A 58 37.22 11.43 -34.60
C SER A 58 37.68 12.61 -35.45
N SER A 59 36.72 13.43 -35.90
CA SER A 59 36.96 14.73 -36.54
C SER A 59 37.06 15.89 -35.55
N LEU A 60 36.82 15.65 -34.26
CA LEU A 60 36.86 16.67 -33.21
C LEU A 60 38.31 17.03 -32.85
N GLY A 61 38.58 18.33 -32.72
CA GLY A 61 39.91 18.87 -32.41
C GLY A 61 40.32 18.74 -30.94
N ALA A 62 41.48 19.33 -30.63
CA ALA A 62 42.00 19.41 -29.27
C ALA A 62 41.10 20.27 -28.36
N ALA A 63 41.04 19.92 -27.08
CA ALA A 63 40.50 20.78 -26.04
C ALA A 63 41.53 21.85 -25.65
N THR A 64 41.08 23.00 -25.13
CA THR A 64 41.97 24.11 -24.76
C THR A 64 41.71 24.58 -23.33
N VAL A 65 42.74 24.54 -22.48
CA VAL A 65 42.70 25.06 -21.11
C VAL A 65 42.71 26.58 -21.12
N GLN A 66 41.66 27.17 -20.54
CA GLN A 66 41.49 28.61 -20.38
C GLN A 66 42.09 29.06 -19.05
N ASN A 67 42.66 30.26 -19.01
CA ASN A 67 43.31 30.84 -17.82
C ASN A 67 44.40 29.94 -17.20
N LEU A 68 45.13 29.20 -18.03
CA LEU A 68 46.16 28.27 -17.58
C LEU A 68 47.31 28.98 -16.85
N GLN A 69 47.75 28.39 -15.74
CA GLN A 69 49.03 28.66 -15.09
C GLN A 69 49.96 27.44 -15.19
N ALA A 70 51.27 27.66 -15.21
CA ALA A 70 52.24 26.57 -15.33
C ALA A 70 52.12 25.52 -14.21
N SER A 71 51.75 25.95 -13.00
CA SER A 71 51.53 25.08 -11.83
C SER A 71 50.26 24.23 -11.90
N ASP A 72 49.36 24.50 -12.85
CA ASP A 72 48.13 23.72 -12.98
C ASP A 72 48.42 22.31 -13.52
N TRP A 73 49.52 22.14 -14.27
CA TRP A 73 49.97 20.86 -14.80
C TRP A 73 50.88 20.12 -13.83
N THR A 74 50.60 18.84 -13.64
CA THR A 74 51.41 17.93 -12.81
C THR A 74 52.14 16.86 -13.62
N GLY A 75 51.84 16.75 -14.93
CA GLY A 75 52.27 15.65 -15.80
C GLY A 75 51.38 14.40 -15.75
N SER A 76 50.37 14.34 -14.88
CA SER A 76 49.40 13.23 -14.80
C SER A 76 47.94 13.66 -14.63
N GLN A 77 47.72 14.96 -14.38
CA GLN A 77 46.42 15.58 -14.20
C GLN A 77 46.54 17.10 -14.46
N LEU A 78 45.39 17.72 -14.73
CA LEU A 78 45.19 19.15 -14.65
C LEU A 78 44.53 19.51 -13.31
N THR A 79 45.14 20.42 -12.57
CA THR A 79 44.54 21.04 -11.37
C THR A 79 43.57 22.11 -11.82
N LEU A 80 42.32 22.03 -11.35
CA LEU A 80 41.28 23.04 -11.57
C LEU A 80 41.14 23.87 -10.29
N ARG A 81 41.54 25.15 -10.36
CA ARG A 81 41.71 26.01 -9.17
C ARG A 81 40.39 26.44 -8.53
N GLY A 82 39.27 26.34 -9.25
CA GLY A 82 37.96 26.79 -8.81
C GLY A 82 37.83 28.31 -8.72
N GLY A 83 36.84 28.77 -7.95
CA GLY A 83 36.51 30.19 -7.77
C GLY A 83 35.20 30.57 -8.46
N ALA A 84 34.80 31.85 -8.37
CA ALA A 84 33.61 32.32 -9.09
C ALA A 84 33.76 32.17 -10.61
N LYS A 85 32.66 31.98 -11.35
CA LYS A 85 32.65 31.86 -12.83
C LYS A 85 33.45 32.97 -13.56
N THR A 86 33.45 34.18 -13.02
CA THR A 86 34.13 35.37 -13.58
C THR A 86 35.56 35.58 -13.07
N SER A 87 36.07 34.67 -12.24
CA SER A 87 37.43 34.75 -11.67
C SER A 87 38.51 34.30 -12.66
N THR A 88 39.77 34.35 -12.23
CA THR A 88 40.94 33.85 -12.97
C THR A 88 41.16 32.34 -12.82
N GLY A 89 40.18 31.60 -12.28
CA GLY A 89 40.21 30.15 -12.23
C GLY A 89 40.25 29.55 -13.64
N ASN A 90 40.99 28.45 -13.79
CA ASN A 90 41.10 27.72 -15.05
C ASN A 90 39.93 26.75 -15.25
N TRP A 91 39.63 26.49 -16.52
CA TRP A 91 38.61 25.55 -16.98
C TRP A 91 38.98 25.07 -18.39
N VAL A 92 38.37 24.00 -18.89
CA VAL A 92 38.72 23.43 -20.19
C VAL A 92 37.63 23.73 -21.19
N ARG A 93 37.97 24.34 -22.33
CA ARG A 93 37.07 24.49 -23.47
C ARG A 93 37.18 23.25 -24.36
N LEU A 94 36.07 22.57 -24.57
CA LEU A 94 35.96 21.44 -25.48
C LEU A 94 35.51 21.94 -26.88
N PRO A 95 35.72 21.16 -27.96
CA PRO A 95 35.16 21.48 -29.27
C PRO A 95 33.65 21.67 -29.25
N ASN A 96 33.11 22.43 -30.21
CA ASN A 96 31.66 22.58 -30.38
C ASN A 96 31.05 21.29 -30.95
N ASP A 97 29.72 21.16 -30.83
CA ASP A 97 28.92 20.15 -31.55
C ASP A 97 29.32 18.68 -31.28
N ILE A 98 29.89 18.36 -30.11
CA ILE A 98 30.42 17.02 -29.76
C ILE A 98 29.35 15.92 -29.84
N LEU A 99 28.12 16.22 -29.43
CA LEU A 99 26.98 15.29 -29.41
C LEU A 99 25.84 15.74 -30.33
N LYS A 100 26.12 16.60 -31.30
CA LYS A 100 25.08 17.16 -32.16
C LYS A 100 24.33 16.08 -32.93
N GLY A 101 23.01 16.05 -32.77
CA GLY A 101 22.12 15.09 -33.41
C GLY A 101 22.20 13.66 -32.87
N LYS A 102 22.86 13.44 -31.72
CA LYS A 102 22.99 12.11 -31.11
C LYS A 102 21.89 11.86 -30.09
N THR A 103 21.15 10.77 -30.24
CA THR A 103 20.02 10.44 -29.35
C THR A 103 20.46 9.74 -28.06
N SER A 104 21.70 9.25 -27.99
CA SER A 104 22.27 8.65 -26.80
C SER A 104 23.70 9.14 -26.60
N ALA A 105 24.17 9.13 -25.35
CA ALA A 105 25.55 9.51 -25.04
C ALA A 105 26.04 8.88 -23.75
N THR A 106 27.35 8.69 -23.65
CA THR A 106 28.04 8.42 -22.39
C THR A 106 29.18 9.41 -22.21
N VAL A 107 29.18 10.15 -21.11
CA VAL A 107 30.26 11.08 -20.75
C VAL A 107 30.96 10.56 -19.50
N VAL A 108 32.27 10.38 -19.59
CA VAL A 108 33.13 9.88 -18.51
C VAL A 108 34.09 10.97 -18.09
N ALA A 109 34.17 11.24 -16.80
CA ALA A 109 35.14 12.16 -16.21
C ALA A 109 35.86 11.47 -15.03
N GLU A 110 37.18 11.32 -15.14
CA GLU A 110 38.03 10.85 -14.05
C GLU A 110 38.53 12.08 -13.27
N VAL A 111 37.99 12.28 -12.07
CA VAL A 111 38.13 13.55 -11.36
C VAL A 111 38.40 13.38 -9.86
N LYS A 112 38.98 14.41 -9.26
CA LYS A 112 39.25 14.51 -7.83
C LYS A 112 38.65 15.81 -7.30
N ALA A 113 37.43 15.75 -6.77
CA ALA A 113 36.69 16.92 -6.30
C ALA A 113 37.18 17.40 -4.93
N SER A 114 37.28 18.72 -4.72
CA SER A 114 37.55 19.27 -3.39
C SER A 114 36.33 19.17 -2.47
N ALA A 115 36.54 19.37 -1.16
CA ALA A 115 35.43 19.43 -0.20
C ALA A 115 34.44 20.55 -0.51
N ALA A 116 34.89 21.66 -1.14
CA ALA A 116 34.00 22.74 -1.54
C ALA A 116 33.02 22.28 -2.64
N MET A 117 33.46 21.43 -3.56
CA MET A 117 32.59 20.91 -4.63
C MET A 117 31.54 19.92 -4.12
N LEU A 118 31.81 19.23 -3.02
CA LEU A 118 30.80 18.38 -2.38
C LEU A 118 29.78 19.18 -1.56
N ASN A 119 30.03 20.46 -1.27
CA ASN A 119 29.13 21.30 -0.48
C ASN A 119 28.52 22.48 -1.27
N GLY A 120 28.94 22.67 -2.52
CA GLY A 120 28.51 23.75 -3.38
C GLY A 120 28.09 23.22 -4.75
N PHE A 121 26.98 23.75 -5.27
CA PHE A 121 26.51 23.37 -6.59
C PHE A 121 27.49 23.83 -7.67
N HIS A 122 27.71 22.97 -8.66
CA HIS A 122 28.65 23.19 -9.76
C HIS A 122 28.29 22.26 -10.93
N PHE A 123 28.75 22.61 -12.13
CA PHE A 123 28.78 21.70 -13.27
C PHE A 123 30.19 21.12 -13.36
N LEU A 124 30.30 19.78 -13.29
CA LEU A 124 31.56 19.08 -13.50
C LEU A 124 32.05 19.29 -14.94
N TRP A 125 31.11 19.22 -15.87
CA TRP A 125 31.26 19.54 -17.28
C TRP A 125 29.91 20.01 -17.84
N ASN A 126 29.95 20.68 -18.98
CA ASN A 126 28.79 21.21 -19.71
C ASN A 126 28.91 20.80 -21.18
N ILE A 127 27.86 20.21 -21.75
CA ILE A 127 27.67 20.13 -23.20
C ILE A 127 26.44 20.96 -23.54
N GLY A 128 26.60 22.07 -24.25
CA GLY A 128 25.55 23.06 -24.44
C GLY A 128 26.10 24.43 -24.80
N ASN A 129 25.50 25.49 -24.27
CA ASN A 129 25.87 26.88 -24.54
C ASN A 129 26.23 27.66 -23.25
N ASP A 130 26.50 28.97 -23.36
CA ASP A 130 26.80 29.85 -22.21
C ASP A 130 25.58 30.58 -21.63
N SER A 131 24.40 29.94 -21.71
CA SER A 131 23.15 30.46 -21.21
C SER A 131 22.42 29.38 -20.42
N SER A 132 21.93 29.73 -19.24
CA SER A 132 21.12 28.80 -18.44
C SER A 132 19.67 28.70 -18.89
N ALA A 133 19.28 29.51 -19.88
CA ALA A 133 17.88 29.68 -20.27
C ALA A 133 17.32 28.46 -20.99
N THR A 134 18.07 27.86 -21.92
CA THR A 134 17.49 26.95 -22.92
C THR A 134 17.92 25.50 -22.76
N GLU A 135 19.22 25.20 -22.81
CA GLU A 135 19.67 23.82 -23.00
C GLU A 135 21.11 23.56 -22.53
N TYR A 136 21.32 22.38 -21.96
CA TYR A 136 22.63 21.85 -21.56
C TYR A 136 22.52 20.41 -21.05
N PHE A 137 23.62 19.67 -21.11
CA PHE A 137 23.81 18.35 -20.50
C PHE A 137 25.01 18.42 -19.55
N PHE A 138 24.86 17.92 -18.32
CA PHE A 138 25.88 18.05 -17.28
C PHE A 138 25.85 16.92 -16.23
N ALA A 139 26.91 16.87 -15.44
CA ALA A 139 26.96 16.13 -14.18
C ALA A 139 27.39 17.05 -13.03
N SER A 140 26.99 16.70 -11.80
CA SER A 140 27.43 17.38 -10.58
C SER A 140 27.79 16.36 -9.50
N LEU A 141 28.77 16.69 -8.67
CA LEU A 141 29.17 15.92 -7.49
C LEU A 141 28.70 16.54 -6.15
N ASN A 142 27.80 17.53 -6.20
CA ASN A 142 27.34 18.19 -4.98
C ASN A 142 26.58 17.23 -4.05
N CYS A 143 26.96 17.23 -2.77
CA CYS A 143 26.34 16.46 -1.68
C CYS A 143 25.75 17.35 -0.58
N GLY A 144 25.81 18.68 -0.74
CA GLY A 144 25.24 19.65 0.18
C GLY A 144 23.86 20.15 -0.26
N SER A 145 23.18 20.87 0.64
CA SER A 145 21.92 21.56 0.35
C SER A 145 20.80 20.67 -0.19
N GLY A 146 20.68 19.44 0.36
CA GLY A 146 19.65 18.48 -0.04
C GLY A 146 19.88 17.81 -1.40
N ARG A 147 21.07 17.96 -2.00
CA ARG A 147 21.44 17.27 -3.24
C ARG A 147 22.45 16.16 -3.00
N SER A 148 22.59 15.30 -4.00
CA SER A 148 23.60 14.25 -4.12
C SER A 148 24.09 14.24 -5.58
N PRO A 149 25.15 13.49 -5.93
CA PRO A 149 25.63 13.43 -7.29
C PRO A 149 24.51 13.14 -8.29
N LEU A 150 24.54 13.82 -9.42
CA LEU A 150 23.47 13.77 -10.40
C LEU A 150 23.98 13.92 -11.81
N VAL A 151 23.16 13.45 -12.74
CA VAL A 151 23.20 13.79 -14.16
C VAL A 151 21.96 14.61 -14.49
N GLY A 152 22.13 15.67 -15.27
CA GLY A 152 21.03 16.55 -15.66
C GLY A 152 21.06 16.89 -17.14
N LEU A 153 19.88 16.95 -17.74
CA LEU A 153 19.69 17.40 -19.12
C LEU A 153 18.56 18.44 -19.15
N LYS A 154 18.86 19.60 -19.72
CA LYS A 154 17.90 20.66 -20.01
C LYS A 154 17.72 20.77 -21.51
N ALA A 155 16.47 20.76 -21.97
CA ALA A 155 16.09 20.98 -23.35
C ALA A 155 14.83 21.84 -23.40
N ALA A 156 14.74 22.73 -24.39
CA ALA A 156 13.60 23.65 -24.57
C ALA A 156 13.19 24.42 -23.29
N GLY A 157 14.15 24.76 -22.43
CA GLY A 157 13.90 25.49 -21.17
C GLY A 157 13.52 24.63 -19.97
N VAL A 158 13.40 23.31 -20.14
CA VAL A 158 12.92 22.38 -19.11
C VAL A 158 14.05 21.44 -18.67
N GLU A 159 14.40 21.46 -17.38
CA GLU A 159 15.47 20.63 -16.81
C GLU A 159 14.91 19.31 -16.24
N ARG A 160 15.65 18.22 -16.45
CA ARG A 160 15.42 16.90 -15.88
C ARG A 160 16.69 16.43 -15.18
N LEU A 161 16.54 15.89 -13.98
CA LEU A 161 17.64 15.45 -13.14
C LEU A 161 17.45 13.99 -12.74
N VAL A 162 18.52 13.22 -12.78
CA VAL A 162 18.60 11.88 -12.19
C VAL A 162 19.70 11.92 -11.12
N GLN A 163 19.28 11.83 -9.87
CA GLN A 163 20.13 12.03 -8.69
C GLN A 163 20.33 10.72 -7.92
N SER A 164 21.50 10.50 -7.35
CA SER A 164 21.77 9.35 -6.46
C SER A 164 21.07 9.50 -5.11
N GLY A 165 20.74 8.37 -4.48
CA GLY A 165 20.10 8.33 -3.15
C GLY A 165 21.05 8.63 -1.98
N SER A 166 22.35 8.81 -2.24
CA SER A 166 23.36 9.22 -1.25
C SER A 166 24.54 9.88 -1.95
N CYS A 167 25.41 10.54 -1.18
CA CYS A 167 26.59 11.21 -1.72
C CYS A 167 27.54 10.25 -2.42
N GLY A 168 27.85 9.08 -1.83
CA GLY A 168 28.69 8.05 -2.46
C GLY A 168 30.13 8.47 -2.85
N VAL A 169 30.54 9.71 -2.55
CA VAL A 169 31.81 10.31 -2.96
C VAL A 169 32.48 10.96 -1.76
N THR A 170 33.80 10.78 -1.64
CA THR A 170 34.61 11.42 -0.59
C THR A 170 35.49 12.50 -1.19
N ALA A 171 35.57 13.65 -0.53
CA ALA A 171 36.38 14.76 -1.00
C ALA A 171 37.86 14.37 -1.10
N ASN A 172 38.55 14.93 -2.09
CA ASN A 172 39.97 14.70 -2.36
C ASN A 172 40.30 13.22 -2.62
N GLN A 173 39.39 12.46 -3.22
CA GLN A 173 39.63 11.12 -3.74
C GLN A 173 39.33 11.07 -5.24
N TRP A 174 40.05 10.23 -5.96
CA TRP A 174 39.81 9.96 -7.37
C TRP A 174 38.55 9.13 -7.57
N VAL A 175 37.67 9.63 -8.44
CA VAL A 175 36.38 9.03 -8.73
C VAL A 175 36.13 9.04 -10.23
N SER A 176 35.60 7.94 -10.75
CA SER A 176 35.07 7.88 -12.11
C SER A 176 33.61 8.29 -12.09
N VAL A 177 33.28 9.40 -12.77
CA VAL A 177 31.91 9.91 -12.87
C VAL A 177 31.42 9.69 -14.29
N VAL A 178 30.39 8.84 -14.45
CA VAL A 178 29.86 8.51 -15.77
C VAL A 178 28.38 8.85 -15.86
N SER A 179 28.04 9.65 -16.85
CA SER A 179 26.66 10.00 -17.19
C SER A 179 26.26 9.30 -18.47
N VAL A 180 25.18 8.53 -18.43
CA VAL A 180 24.62 7.81 -19.56
C VAL A 180 23.23 8.36 -19.86
N VAL A 181 22.96 8.75 -21.10
CA VAL A 181 21.60 8.97 -21.61
C VAL A 181 21.36 7.93 -22.68
N ASP A 182 20.37 7.07 -22.45
CA ASP A 182 19.89 6.08 -23.40
C ASP A 182 18.55 6.54 -23.95
N GLY A 183 18.59 7.16 -25.13
CA GLY A 183 17.40 7.70 -25.78
C GLY A 183 16.45 6.62 -26.29
N ALA A 184 16.93 5.39 -26.53
CA ALA A 184 16.06 4.28 -26.93
C ALA A 184 15.27 3.74 -25.73
N ALA A 185 15.89 3.69 -24.56
CA ALA A 185 15.23 3.32 -23.31
C ALA A 185 14.45 4.49 -22.65
N GLY A 186 14.68 5.73 -23.09
CA GLY A 186 14.11 6.91 -22.44
C GLY A 186 14.61 7.11 -21.01
N THR A 187 15.89 6.77 -20.73
CA THR A 187 16.46 6.84 -19.38
C THR A 187 17.79 7.58 -19.34
N ALA A 188 18.10 8.14 -18.17
CA ALA A 188 19.45 8.57 -17.81
C ALA A 188 19.94 7.78 -16.60
N SER A 189 21.25 7.53 -16.55
CA SER A 189 21.91 6.85 -15.44
C SER A 189 23.19 7.57 -15.04
N LEU A 190 23.44 7.63 -13.74
CA LEU A 190 24.71 8.05 -13.17
C LEU A 190 25.45 6.82 -12.65
N TYR A 191 26.73 6.69 -12.98
CA TYR A 191 27.63 5.71 -12.38
C TYR A 191 28.76 6.44 -11.66
N ILE A 192 29.12 5.92 -10.49
CA ILE A 192 30.25 6.36 -9.67
C ILE A 192 31.14 5.14 -9.47
N ASP A 193 32.41 5.24 -9.82
CA ASP A 193 33.42 4.17 -9.68
C ASP A 193 32.98 2.84 -10.33
N GLY A 194 32.43 2.93 -11.53
CA GLY A 194 31.97 1.78 -12.31
C GLY A 194 30.62 1.19 -11.84
N LYS A 195 30.02 1.71 -10.76
CA LYS A 195 28.75 1.20 -10.19
C LYS A 195 27.61 2.18 -10.44
N ARG A 196 26.44 1.69 -10.81
CA ARG A 196 25.26 2.53 -11.05
C ARG A 196 24.80 3.15 -9.72
N ALA A 197 24.86 4.47 -9.64
CA ALA A 197 24.48 5.26 -8.47
C ALA A 197 23.05 5.81 -8.58
N ALA A 198 22.56 6.04 -9.80
CA ALA A 198 21.20 6.51 -10.06
C ALA A 198 20.71 6.07 -11.44
N GLN A 199 19.40 5.92 -11.60
CA GLN A 199 18.73 5.76 -12.89
C GLN A 199 17.34 6.37 -12.79
N GLY A 200 16.87 7.01 -13.86
CA GLY A 200 15.53 7.57 -13.93
C GLY A 200 15.10 7.87 -15.36
N ALA A 201 13.82 8.21 -15.52
CA ALA A 201 13.26 8.59 -16.80
C ALA A 201 13.93 9.86 -17.35
N MET A 202 14.24 9.83 -18.64
CA MET A 202 14.83 10.94 -19.38
C MET A 202 14.20 10.96 -20.78
N PRO A 203 13.07 11.68 -20.96
CA PRO A 203 12.34 11.71 -22.23
C PRO A 203 13.00 12.59 -23.30
N VAL A 204 14.08 13.29 -22.94
CA VAL A 204 14.86 14.16 -23.80
C VAL A 204 16.24 13.57 -24.03
N THR A 205 16.84 13.87 -25.17
CA THR A 205 18.09 13.26 -25.64
C THR A 205 19.18 14.33 -25.82
N PRO A 206 20.46 13.93 -25.99
CA PRO A 206 21.51 14.89 -26.32
C PRO A 206 21.28 15.64 -27.65
N ALA A 207 20.46 15.10 -28.55
CA ALA A 207 20.07 15.76 -29.80
C ALA A 207 19.18 16.99 -29.57
N ASP A 208 18.48 17.02 -28.43
CA ASP A 208 17.63 18.13 -28.02
C ASP A 208 18.42 19.29 -27.38
N VAL A 209 19.74 19.10 -27.17
CA VAL A 209 20.69 20.18 -26.90
C VAL A 209 21.24 20.66 -28.24
N VAL A 210 20.50 21.60 -28.85
CA VAL A 210 20.70 22.10 -30.21
C VAL A 210 21.92 23.01 -30.31
N ASP A 211 22.07 23.96 -29.40
CA ASP A 211 23.25 24.82 -29.29
C ASP A 211 24.31 24.19 -28.37
N GLN A 212 25.36 23.63 -29.00
CA GLN A 212 26.56 23.11 -28.34
C GLN A 212 27.78 24.01 -28.58
N SER A 213 27.58 25.34 -28.63
CA SER A 213 28.62 26.33 -28.89
C SER A 213 29.61 26.54 -27.73
N LEU A 214 29.27 26.08 -26.52
CA LEU A 214 30.15 26.10 -25.36
C LEU A 214 30.11 24.80 -24.57
N ASN A 215 30.92 23.85 -25.03
CA ASN A 215 31.24 22.65 -24.27
C ASN A 215 32.44 22.92 -23.35
N ALA A 216 32.35 22.51 -22.09
CA ALA A 216 33.36 22.83 -21.09
C ALA A 216 33.54 21.75 -20.03
N ILE A 217 34.73 21.68 -19.45
CA ILE A 217 34.99 20.98 -18.18
C ILE A 217 35.25 22.03 -17.11
N GLY A 218 34.55 21.91 -15.99
CA GLY A 218 34.70 22.75 -14.81
C GLY A 218 34.08 24.14 -14.89
N ARG A 219 33.13 24.37 -15.82
CA ARG A 219 32.42 25.65 -15.97
C ARG A 219 30.96 25.43 -16.33
N ALA A 220 30.07 26.14 -15.62
CA ALA A 220 28.62 26.11 -15.82
C ALA A 220 28.11 27.25 -16.75
N PRO A 221 26.93 27.08 -17.36
CA PRO A 221 26.18 28.19 -17.98
C PRO A 221 25.60 29.14 -16.93
N TRP A 222 25.31 28.65 -15.72
CA TRP A 222 24.91 29.44 -14.55
C TRP A 222 26.08 30.21 -13.92
N PRO A 223 25.85 31.23 -13.07
CA PRO A 223 26.90 31.90 -12.29
C PRO A 223 27.45 31.04 -11.13
N ASP A 224 27.43 29.73 -11.29
CA ASP A 224 27.96 28.77 -10.31
C ASP A 224 29.51 28.83 -10.26
N PRO A 225 30.12 28.44 -9.14
CA PRO A 225 31.56 28.31 -9.05
C PRO A 225 32.15 27.39 -10.13
N LEU A 226 33.35 27.73 -10.60
CA LEU A 226 34.19 26.83 -11.38
C LEU A 226 34.53 25.59 -10.54
N PHE A 227 34.63 24.44 -11.21
CA PHE A 227 34.99 23.20 -10.52
C PHE A 227 36.37 23.34 -9.86
N GLN A 228 36.47 22.93 -8.60
CA GLN A 228 37.70 22.90 -7.85
C GLN A 228 38.14 21.46 -7.59
N GLY A 229 39.35 21.12 -8.01
CA GLY A 229 39.86 19.76 -7.88
C GLY A 229 40.94 19.43 -8.90
N ALA A 230 40.90 18.22 -9.42
CA ALA A 230 41.72 17.79 -10.54
C ALA A 230 40.92 16.92 -11.53
N ILE A 231 41.41 16.85 -12.76
CA ILE A 231 40.93 15.93 -13.81
C ILE A 231 42.13 15.26 -14.48
N SER A 232 42.05 13.95 -14.71
CA SER A 232 43.09 13.20 -15.43
C SER A 232 42.63 12.69 -16.80
N ALA A 233 41.35 12.37 -16.95
CA ALA A 233 40.80 11.87 -18.22
C ALA A 233 39.35 12.33 -18.42
N PHE A 234 38.98 12.55 -19.68
CA PHE A 234 37.61 12.85 -20.10
C PHE A 234 37.29 12.13 -21.41
N ARG A 235 36.18 11.39 -21.46
CA ARG A 235 35.71 10.68 -22.66
C ARG A 235 34.26 10.99 -22.97
N VAL A 236 33.93 11.01 -24.26
CA VAL A 236 32.56 11.12 -24.76
C VAL A 236 32.32 10.04 -25.79
N TYR A 237 31.25 9.28 -25.57
CA TYR A 237 30.72 8.28 -26.50
C TYR A 237 29.38 8.75 -27.06
N ASP A 238 29.11 8.49 -28.32
CA ASP A 238 27.85 8.81 -29.01
C ASP A 238 26.78 7.71 -28.89
N ARG A 239 26.94 6.84 -27.88
CA ARG A 239 26.03 5.75 -27.51
C ARG A 239 25.96 5.58 -26.00
N ALA A 240 24.95 4.87 -25.53
CA ALA A 240 24.89 4.37 -24.16
C ALA A 240 25.87 3.19 -23.99
N LEU A 241 26.84 3.32 -23.09
CA LEU A 241 27.67 2.19 -22.65
C LEU A 241 26.88 1.34 -21.64
N ASN A 242 27.09 0.03 -21.68
CA ASN A 242 26.52 -0.86 -20.67
C ASN A 242 27.37 -0.87 -19.37
N ALA A 243 26.84 -1.43 -18.29
CA ALA A 243 27.50 -1.45 -16.99
C ALA A 243 28.88 -2.14 -16.99
N SER A 244 29.08 -3.19 -17.80
CA SER A 244 30.37 -3.87 -17.90
C SER A 244 31.41 -3.01 -18.61
N GLU A 245 31.01 -2.32 -19.68
CA GLU A 245 31.86 -1.37 -20.39
C GLU A 245 32.27 -0.20 -19.48
N ILE A 246 31.33 0.32 -18.69
CA ILE A 246 31.58 1.41 -17.74
C ILE A 246 32.53 0.98 -16.63
N ALA A 247 32.37 -0.23 -16.09
CA ALA A 247 33.29 -0.78 -15.10
C ALA A 247 34.71 -0.92 -15.67
N GLN A 248 34.85 -1.38 -16.91
CA GLN A 248 36.15 -1.47 -17.59
C GLN A 248 36.82 -0.10 -17.78
N VAL A 249 36.06 0.92 -18.18
CA VAL A 249 36.58 2.29 -18.29
C VAL A 249 37.07 2.79 -16.92
N SER A 250 36.25 2.62 -15.88
CA SER A 250 36.59 3.03 -14.51
C SER A 250 37.87 2.34 -14.00
N ASP A 251 38.00 1.03 -14.18
CA ASP A 251 39.16 0.27 -13.71
C ASP A 251 40.43 0.59 -14.51
N SER A 252 40.30 0.95 -15.79
CA SER A 252 41.42 1.39 -16.62
C SER A 252 41.91 2.78 -16.21
N ASP A 253 41.00 3.73 -15.98
CA ASP A 253 41.37 5.09 -15.57
C ASP A 253 41.98 5.12 -14.17
N ALA A 254 41.52 4.23 -13.29
CA ALA A 254 42.08 4.05 -11.95
C ALA A 254 43.59 3.75 -11.96
N GLN A 255 44.13 3.14 -13.04
CA GLN A 255 45.55 2.79 -13.11
C GLN A 255 46.49 4.01 -13.09
N ALA A 256 46.04 5.16 -13.60
CA ALA A 256 46.81 6.40 -13.53
C ALA A 256 47.07 6.84 -12.08
N HIS A 257 46.20 6.41 -11.15
CA HIS A 257 46.19 6.81 -9.73
C HIS A 257 46.39 5.61 -8.79
N ALA A 258 46.96 4.52 -9.31
CA ALA A 258 47.05 3.25 -8.60
C ALA A 258 47.71 3.35 -7.23
N ALA A 259 48.73 4.19 -7.05
CA ALA A 259 49.39 4.37 -5.75
C ALA A 259 48.44 4.92 -4.66
N GLU A 260 47.58 5.88 -5.01
CA GLU A 260 46.62 6.47 -4.08
C GLU A 260 45.48 5.49 -3.77
N LEU A 261 44.93 4.84 -4.81
CA LEU A 261 43.88 3.84 -4.65
C LEU A 261 44.36 2.60 -3.89
N GLN A 262 45.63 2.20 -4.06
CA GLN A 262 46.25 1.14 -3.29
C GLN A 262 46.37 1.52 -1.81
N ALA A 263 46.70 2.77 -1.48
CA ALA A 263 46.72 3.24 -0.10
C ALA A 263 45.32 3.19 0.54
N GLN A 264 44.27 3.49 -0.24
CA GLN A 264 42.88 3.33 0.21
C GLN A 264 42.51 1.86 0.46
N ALA A 265 42.84 0.97 -0.47
CA ALA A 265 42.66 -0.48 -0.29
C ALA A 265 43.43 -1.00 0.95
N GLN A 266 44.65 -0.50 1.17
CA GLN A 266 45.45 -0.84 2.35
C GLN A 266 44.81 -0.32 3.64
N ALA A 267 44.21 0.86 3.64
CA ALA A 267 43.49 1.40 4.79
C ALA A 267 42.29 0.52 5.19
N ILE A 268 41.56 -0.03 4.20
CA ILE A 268 40.50 -1.02 4.44
C ILE A 268 41.07 -2.22 5.21
N LEU A 269 42.17 -2.82 4.75
CA LEU A 269 42.78 -3.97 5.42
C LEU A 269 43.34 -3.64 6.81
N THR A 270 43.91 -2.45 6.98
CA THR A 270 44.41 -1.98 8.29
C THR A 270 43.26 -1.84 9.28
N SER A 271 42.10 -1.33 8.85
CA SER A 271 40.92 -1.18 9.71
C SER A 271 40.36 -2.52 10.22
N LEU A 272 40.65 -3.64 9.53
CA LEU A 272 40.22 -4.97 9.93
C LEU A 272 41.07 -5.59 11.04
N ASN A 273 42.20 -4.97 11.43
CA ASN A 273 43.09 -5.45 12.49
C ASN A 273 43.49 -6.93 12.36
N LEU A 274 43.65 -7.41 11.12
CA LEU A 274 43.95 -8.83 10.86
C LEU A 274 45.26 -9.23 11.54
N ALA A 275 45.27 -10.35 12.25
CA ALA A 275 46.42 -10.88 12.95
C ALA A 275 46.49 -12.40 12.81
N ASP A 276 47.69 -12.94 12.99
CA ASP A 276 47.90 -14.38 13.10
C ASP A 276 47.10 -14.94 14.29
N SER A 277 46.58 -16.15 14.14
CA SER A 277 45.71 -16.76 15.13
C SER A 277 45.91 -18.28 15.23
N GLN A 278 45.42 -18.85 16.33
CA GLN A 278 45.29 -20.28 16.54
C GLN A 278 43.81 -20.60 16.76
N THR A 279 43.30 -21.64 16.12
CA THR A 279 41.91 -22.05 16.29
C THR A 279 41.75 -23.56 16.15
N SER A 280 40.73 -24.14 16.75
CA SER A 280 40.23 -25.48 16.40
C SER A 280 38.78 -25.45 15.89
N THR A 281 38.25 -24.25 15.72
CA THR A 281 36.88 -23.97 15.30
C THR A 281 36.89 -23.03 14.10
N ASP A 282 35.73 -22.88 13.49
CA ASP A 282 35.49 -21.93 12.39
C ASP A 282 35.89 -20.49 12.73
N ILE A 283 36.22 -19.71 11.70
CA ILE A 283 36.70 -18.32 11.83
C ILE A 283 35.72 -17.37 11.16
N ASP A 284 35.38 -16.26 11.82
CA ASP A 284 34.68 -15.12 11.21
C ASP A 284 35.68 -14.33 10.34
N LEU A 285 35.52 -14.38 9.02
CA LEU A 285 36.39 -13.67 8.08
C LEU A 285 35.73 -12.34 7.69
N PRO A 286 36.25 -11.18 8.16
CA PRO A 286 35.62 -9.90 7.88
C PRO A 286 35.72 -9.54 6.40
N THR A 287 34.61 -9.05 5.84
CA THR A 287 34.47 -8.69 4.41
C THR A 287 34.42 -7.18 4.17
N SER A 288 34.26 -6.38 5.23
CA SER A 288 34.06 -4.92 5.13
C SER A 288 32.91 -4.54 4.18
N GLY A 289 31.76 -5.22 4.29
CA GLY A 289 30.62 -5.02 3.41
C GLY A 289 30.91 -5.46 1.97
N GLY A 290 31.59 -6.61 1.82
CA GLY A 290 31.96 -7.19 0.52
C GLY A 290 33.17 -6.54 -0.18
N ARG A 291 33.86 -5.57 0.44
CA ARG A 291 35.07 -4.93 -0.13
C ARG A 291 36.34 -5.76 0.01
N VAL A 292 36.31 -6.81 0.84
CA VAL A 292 37.44 -7.71 1.09
C VAL A 292 37.05 -9.13 0.74
N THR A 293 37.87 -9.77 -0.09
CA THR A 293 37.80 -11.19 -0.43
C THR A 293 38.95 -11.96 0.22
N TRP A 294 38.78 -13.26 0.40
CA TRP A 294 39.75 -14.11 1.07
C TRP A 294 40.21 -15.25 0.16
N SER A 295 41.50 -15.57 0.21
CA SER A 295 42.07 -16.80 -0.37
C SER A 295 42.79 -17.61 0.70
N SER A 296 42.89 -18.93 0.49
CA SER A 296 43.52 -19.85 1.44
C SER A 296 44.60 -20.67 0.76
N SER A 297 45.74 -20.85 1.43
CA SER A 297 46.81 -21.73 0.98
C SER A 297 46.45 -23.22 1.09
N ASN A 298 45.43 -23.56 1.89
CA ASN A 298 44.91 -24.92 2.01
C ASN A 298 43.39 -24.89 2.25
N PRO A 299 42.58 -24.72 1.19
CA PRO A 299 41.12 -24.62 1.29
C PRO A 299 40.43 -25.84 1.90
N ALA A 300 41.08 -27.01 1.91
CA ALA A 300 40.54 -28.22 2.54
C ALA A 300 40.61 -28.18 4.08
N VAL A 301 41.52 -27.37 4.65
CA VAL A 301 41.70 -27.20 6.10
C VAL A 301 41.07 -25.91 6.59
N VAL A 302 41.29 -24.79 5.89
CA VAL A 302 40.55 -23.54 6.11
C VAL A 302 40.06 -23.04 4.77
N ALA A 303 38.74 -23.10 4.52
CA ALA A 303 38.13 -22.62 3.28
C ALA A 303 38.09 -21.08 3.24
N THR A 304 37.89 -20.51 2.05
CA THR A 304 37.88 -19.04 1.82
C THR A 304 36.68 -18.34 2.44
N ASP A 305 35.66 -19.11 2.80
CA ASP A 305 34.50 -18.64 3.52
C ASP A 305 34.74 -18.62 5.04
N GLY A 306 35.88 -19.16 5.52
CA GLY A 306 36.33 -19.29 6.91
C GLY A 306 35.99 -20.61 7.61
N THR A 307 35.45 -21.60 6.89
CA THR A 307 35.14 -22.93 7.42
C THR A 307 36.43 -23.68 7.75
N VAL A 308 36.51 -24.29 8.95
CA VAL A 308 37.71 -24.97 9.46
C VAL A 308 37.46 -26.47 9.63
N THR A 309 38.18 -27.28 8.86
CA THR A 309 38.24 -28.74 9.05
C THR A 309 39.37 -29.05 10.04
N ALA A 310 39.07 -28.94 11.33
CA ALA A 310 40.07 -29.20 12.37
C ALA A 310 40.46 -30.69 12.42
N PRO A 311 41.76 -31.02 12.60
CA PRO A 311 42.19 -32.39 12.89
C PRO A 311 41.47 -32.96 14.12
N LEU A 312 41.24 -34.27 14.14
CA LEU A 312 40.65 -34.93 15.33
C LEU A 312 41.59 -34.84 16.54
N ALA A 313 41.04 -34.92 17.75
CA ALA A 313 41.82 -34.92 18.99
C ALA A 313 43.00 -35.93 18.92
N GLY A 314 44.21 -35.45 19.19
CA GLY A 314 45.46 -36.24 19.10
C GLY A 314 46.21 -36.14 17.77
N GLN A 315 45.66 -35.47 16.75
CA GLN A 315 46.38 -35.16 15.51
C GLN A 315 47.20 -33.85 15.60
N PRO A 316 48.27 -33.67 14.80
CA PRO A 316 49.09 -32.45 14.83
C PRO A 316 48.33 -31.23 14.27
N SER A 317 48.69 -30.04 14.75
CA SER A 317 48.15 -28.78 14.23
C SER A 317 48.64 -28.49 12.81
N VAL A 318 47.80 -27.86 11.99
CA VAL A 318 48.08 -27.52 10.59
C VAL A 318 48.10 -25.99 10.41
N PRO A 319 49.23 -25.38 10.03
CA PRO A 319 49.26 -23.96 9.66
C PRO A 319 48.69 -23.74 8.26
N VAL A 320 47.82 -22.74 8.11
CA VAL A 320 47.21 -22.30 6.86
C VAL A 320 47.38 -20.79 6.71
N GLN A 321 47.82 -20.33 5.55
CA GLN A 321 47.90 -18.90 5.26
C GLN A 321 46.59 -18.43 4.62
N LEU A 322 45.97 -17.40 5.20
CA LEU A 322 44.82 -16.73 4.64
C LEU A 322 45.24 -15.35 4.11
N THR A 323 44.88 -15.03 2.88
CA THR A 323 45.18 -13.72 2.28
C THR A 323 43.90 -12.94 2.05
N ALA A 324 43.72 -11.87 2.83
CA ALA A 324 42.68 -10.88 2.60
C ALA A 324 43.10 -9.97 1.45
N THR A 325 42.19 -9.71 0.52
CA THR A 325 42.38 -8.82 -0.63
C THR A 325 41.31 -7.75 -0.62
N ALA A 326 41.70 -6.49 -0.39
CA ALA A 326 40.82 -5.35 -0.59
C ALA A 326 41.00 -4.82 -2.01
N SER A 327 39.91 -4.40 -2.65
CA SER A 327 39.94 -3.79 -3.98
C SER A 327 39.23 -2.44 -3.97
N VAL A 328 39.87 -1.43 -4.56
CA VAL A 328 39.29 -0.12 -4.87
C VAL A 328 39.49 0.10 -6.37
N ARG A 329 38.41 -0.01 -7.15
CA ARG A 329 38.41 0.19 -8.62
C ARG A 329 39.48 -0.64 -9.35
N GLY A 330 39.51 -1.93 -9.06
CA GLY A 330 40.47 -2.88 -9.64
C GLY A 330 41.88 -2.80 -9.06
N VAL A 331 42.22 -1.78 -8.28
CA VAL A 331 43.51 -1.66 -7.58
C VAL A 331 43.42 -2.37 -6.24
N ILE A 332 44.32 -3.33 -6.02
CA ILE A 332 44.26 -4.21 -4.86
C ILE A 332 45.35 -3.92 -3.82
N ALA A 333 45.02 -4.17 -2.56
CA ALA A 333 45.98 -4.40 -1.50
C ALA A 333 45.71 -5.77 -0.88
N THR A 334 46.75 -6.42 -0.37
CA THR A 334 46.62 -7.73 0.27
C THR A 334 47.29 -7.75 1.64
N LYS A 335 46.75 -8.59 2.53
CA LYS A 335 47.36 -8.88 3.84
C LYS A 335 47.21 -10.36 4.12
N THR A 336 48.33 -11.04 4.34
CA THR A 336 48.36 -12.45 4.70
C THR A 336 48.48 -12.60 6.20
N ILE A 337 47.68 -13.49 6.77
CA ILE A 337 47.78 -13.94 8.16
C ILE A 337 48.00 -15.45 8.18
N THR A 338 48.67 -15.94 9.22
CA THR A 338 48.81 -17.36 9.50
C THR A 338 47.76 -17.80 10.52
N VAL A 339 46.92 -18.75 10.12
CA VAL A 339 45.97 -19.45 10.98
C VAL A 339 46.56 -20.83 11.29
N THR A 340 46.91 -21.07 12.54
CA THR A 340 47.33 -22.40 13.00
C THR A 340 46.11 -23.19 13.49
N VAL A 341 45.65 -24.14 12.69
CA VAL A 341 44.50 -25.00 13.02
C VAL A 341 44.95 -26.10 13.99
N LEU A 342 44.60 -25.96 15.24
CA LEU A 342 44.81 -26.93 16.30
C LEU A 342 43.85 -28.13 16.12
N ALA A 343 44.22 -29.29 16.67
CA ALA A 343 43.27 -30.39 16.79
C ALA A 343 42.04 -29.95 17.61
N SER A 344 40.88 -30.48 17.23
CA SER A 344 39.65 -30.25 17.97
C SER A 344 39.83 -30.62 19.45
N THR A 345 39.45 -29.68 20.32
CA THR A 345 39.35 -29.94 21.77
C THR A 345 38.02 -30.57 22.16
N GLU A 346 37.07 -30.68 21.21
CA GLU A 346 35.79 -31.34 21.46
C GLU A 346 36.00 -32.86 21.63
N THR A 347 35.43 -33.40 22.70
CA THR A 347 35.15 -34.83 22.81
C THR A 347 34.13 -35.26 21.74
N ALA A 348 34.06 -36.56 21.44
CA ALA A 348 33.06 -37.09 20.51
C ALA A 348 31.63 -36.73 20.97
N GLU A 349 31.39 -36.73 22.28
CA GLU A 349 30.14 -36.33 22.92
C GLU A 349 29.81 -34.84 22.70
N GLN A 350 30.77 -33.94 22.91
CA GLN A 350 30.56 -32.50 22.67
C GLN A 350 30.30 -32.20 21.19
N ARG A 351 31.04 -32.86 20.30
CA ARG A 351 30.87 -32.73 18.85
C ARG A 351 29.48 -33.15 18.40
N ILE A 352 28.96 -34.29 18.88
CA ILE A 352 27.60 -34.72 18.51
C ILE A 352 26.53 -33.79 19.08
N GLN A 353 26.70 -33.26 20.31
CA GLN A 353 25.75 -32.27 20.84
C GLN A 353 25.67 -31.03 19.94
N ARG A 354 26.83 -30.52 19.47
CA ARG A 354 26.89 -29.39 18.54
C ARG A 354 26.27 -29.71 17.18
N LEU A 355 26.61 -30.85 16.57
CA LEU A 355 26.05 -31.24 15.26
C LEU A 355 24.53 -31.46 15.33
N ALA A 356 24.04 -32.03 16.44
CA ALA A 356 22.63 -32.33 16.62
C ALA A 356 21.76 -31.08 16.74
N GLN A 357 22.31 -29.91 17.14
CA GLN A 357 21.60 -28.63 17.17
C GLN A 357 21.09 -28.18 15.78
N ARG A 358 21.74 -28.62 14.69
CA ARG A 358 21.34 -28.29 13.32
C ARG A 358 20.11 -29.08 12.83
N PHE A 359 19.76 -30.16 13.51
CA PHE A 359 18.57 -30.93 13.20
C PHE A 359 17.41 -30.44 14.05
N VAL A 360 16.48 -29.68 13.47
CA VAL A 360 15.30 -29.15 14.16
C VAL A 360 14.06 -29.62 13.42
N ILE A 361 13.09 -30.18 14.13
CA ILE A 361 11.73 -30.37 13.60
C ILE A 361 10.93 -29.12 13.96
N PRO A 362 10.34 -28.39 12.98
CA PRO A 362 9.50 -27.24 13.26
C PRO A 362 8.42 -27.56 14.29
N ALA A 363 8.14 -26.61 15.18
CA ALA A 363 7.20 -26.82 16.28
C ALA A 363 5.75 -27.02 15.81
N VAL A 364 5.41 -26.55 14.61
CA VAL A 364 4.13 -26.75 13.94
C VAL A 364 4.40 -27.28 12.54
N VAL A 365 3.77 -28.38 12.16
CA VAL A 365 3.90 -29.01 10.83
C VAL A 365 2.53 -29.48 10.35
N GLU A 366 2.35 -29.57 9.03
CA GLU A 366 1.20 -30.25 8.44
C GLU A 366 1.43 -31.76 8.40
N SER A 367 0.38 -32.55 8.59
CA SER A 367 0.39 -34.00 8.34
C SER A 367 0.83 -34.31 6.90
N GLY A 368 1.85 -35.14 6.73
CA GLY A 368 2.50 -35.42 5.45
C GLY A 368 3.78 -34.62 5.20
N THR A 369 4.13 -33.69 6.08
CA THR A 369 5.42 -32.96 6.02
C THR A 369 6.58 -33.95 6.13
N ALA A 370 7.53 -33.88 5.19
CA ALA A 370 8.73 -34.69 5.23
C ALA A 370 9.59 -34.36 6.45
N LEU A 371 10.28 -35.36 7.02
CA LEU A 371 11.29 -35.11 8.03
C LEU A 371 12.41 -34.22 7.46
N PRO A 372 12.96 -33.30 8.26
CA PRO A 372 14.15 -32.56 7.87
C PRO A 372 15.29 -33.51 7.47
N ALA A 373 16.09 -33.13 6.48
CA ALA A 373 17.27 -33.90 6.12
C ALA A 373 18.28 -33.95 7.28
N ALA A 374 19.03 -35.04 7.39
CA ALA A 374 20.12 -35.14 8.35
C ALA A 374 21.17 -34.04 8.08
N PRO A 375 21.65 -33.32 9.12
CA PRO A 375 22.76 -32.40 8.96
C PRO A 375 23.97 -33.08 8.34
N GLU A 376 24.72 -32.35 7.51
CA GLU A 376 25.95 -32.85 6.91
C GLU A 376 26.89 -33.47 7.97
N GLY A 377 27.40 -34.66 7.68
CA GLY A 377 28.25 -35.42 8.60
C GLY A 377 27.50 -36.23 9.66
N THR A 378 26.17 -36.26 9.62
CA THR A 378 25.35 -37.04 10.57
C THR A 378 24.38 -37.99 9.87
N THR A 379 23.86 -38.94 10.64
CA THR A 379 22.69 -39.76 10.28
C THR A 379 21.61 -39.59 11.34
N ILE A 380 20.34 -39.75 10.94
CA ILE A 380 19.19 -39.65 11.85
C ILE A 380 18.44 -40.98 11.92
N ALA A 381 17.89 -41.30 13.09
CA ALA A 381 17.01 -42.44 13.29
C ALA A 381 15.89 -42.09 14.28
N ILE A 382 14.64 -42.37 13.93
CA ILE A 382 13.50 -42.21 14.85
C ILE A 382 13.59 -43.25 15.96
N ARG A 383 13.45 -42.80 17.21
CA ARG A 383 13.52 -43.66 18.41
C ARG A 383 12.16 -43.94 19.01
N ALA A 384 11.36 -42.89 19.15
CA ALA A 384 10.04 -42.98 19.74
C ALA A 384 9.16 -41.84 19.25
N THR A 385 7.87 -42.11 19.16
CA THR A 385 6.83 -41.09 19.01
C THR A 385 5.81 -41.28 20.13
N THR A 386 5.20 -40.19 20.60
CA THR A 386 4.04 -40.24 21.49
C THR A 386 2.80 -39.74 20.77
N GLY A 387 1.63 -40.31 21.07
CA GLY A 387 0.36 -39.95 20.42
C GLY A 387 0.06 -40.76 19.16
N VAL A 388 -0.86 -40.25 18.32
CA VAL A 388 -1.34 -40.91 17.08
C VAL A 388 -0.49 -40.49 15.86
N VAL A 389 0.79 -40.19 16.06
CA VAL A 389 1.74 -39.80 14.99
C VAL A 389 2.53 -41.00 14.50
N SER A 390 2.48 -41.24 13.19
CA SER A 390 3.34 -42.19 12.48
C SER A 390 4.43 -41.47 11.71
N ILE A 391 5.61 -42.09 11.61
CA ILE A 391 6.74 -41.55 10.84
C ILE A 391 7.23 -42.62 9.86
N ASP A 392 7.01 -42.37 8.57
CA ASP A 392 7.52 -43.13 7.44
C ASP A 392 8.03 -42.14 6.38
N ASP A 393 9.23 -41.61 6.62
CA ASP A 393 9.85 -40.42 5.98
C ASP A 393 9.06 -39.09 6.13
N LYS A 394 7.77 -39.16 6.45
CA LYS A 394 6.84 -38.05 6.68
C LYS A 394 6.21 -38.14 8.05
N ILE A 395 5.92 -36.99 8.66
CA ILE A 395 5.19 -36.86 9.92
C ILE A 395 3.69 -36.87 9.61
N SER A 396 2.96 -37.91 10.02
CA SER A 396 1.54 -38.06 9.67
C SER A 396 0.66 -38.37 10.87
N ILE A 397 -0.58 -37.87 10.84
CA ILE A 397 -1.66 -38.22 11.78
C ILE A 397 -2.87 -38.77 11.03
N THR A 398 -3.69 -39.58 11.70
CA THR A 398 -4.99 -40.04 11.19
C THR A 398 -6.17 -39.27 11.79
N SER A 399 -5.91 -38.39 12.75
CA SER A 399 -6.90 -37.52 13.38
C SER A 399 -7.37 -36.43 12.42
N ALA A 400 -8.65 -36.07 12.50
CA ALA A 400 -9.20 -34.89 11.84
C ALA A 400 -8.90 -33.59 12.62
N GLU A 401 -8.42 -33.70 13.86
CA GLU A 401 -8.03 -32.60 14.74
C GLU A 401 -6.51 -32.53 14.87
N ALA A 402 -5.99 -31.34 15.17
CA ALA A 402 -4.57 -31.14 15.46
C ALA A 402 -4.10 -31.94 16.69
N VAL A 403 -2.89 -32.51 16.61
CA VAL A 403 -2.34 -33.38 17.66
C VAL A 403 -1.00 -32.83 18.15
N ASP A 404 -0.88 -32.66 19.47
CA ASP A 404 0.40 -32.38 20.11
C ASP A 404 1.13 -33.71 20.40
N SER A 405 2.35 -33.83 19.88
CA SER A 405 3.15 -35.05 19.95
C SER A 405 4.59 -34.76 20.35
N THR A 406 5.28 -35.79 20.84
CA THR A 406 6.72 -35.76 21.04
C THR A 406 7.39 -36.72 20.06
N ILE A 407 8.32 -36.22 19.26
CA ILE A 407 9.13 -37.01 18.33
C ILE A 407 10.56 -37.07 18.87
N THR A 408 11.01 -38.27 19.22
CA THR A 408 12.39 -38.50 19.68
C THR A 408 13.24 -39.03 18.53
N VAL A 409 14.27 -38.28 18.16
CA VAL A 409 15.20 -38.60 17.07
C VAL A 409 16.60 -38.80 17.63
N ARG A 410 17.26 -39.88 17.24
CA ARG A 410 18.70 -40.05 17.45
C ARG A 410 19.46 -39.42 16.31
N VAL A 411 20.38 -38.51 16.62
CA VAL A 411 21.39 -38.01 15.70
C VAL A 411 22.71 -38.72 15.99
N THR A 412 23.39 -39.21 14.96
CA THR A 412 24.68 -39.92 15.06
C THR A 412 25.72 -39.24 14.20
N ASP A 413 26.89 -38.92 14.75
CA ASP A 413 28.04 -38.39 14.01
C ASP A 413 28.68 -39.53 13.22
N SER A 414 28.70 -39.40 11.90
CA SER A 414 29.24 -40.42 11.00
C SER A 414 30.75 -40.60 11.14
N ALA A 415 31.48 -39.60 11.68
CA ALA A 415 32.93 -39.65 11.84
C ALA A 415 33.39 -40.34 13.14
N THR A 416 32.63 -40.17 14.23
CA THR A 416 33.00 -40.68 15.56
C THR A 416 32.13 -41.84 16.03
N GLY A 417 30.94 -42.02 15.43
CA GLY A 417 29.93 -42.98 15.89
C GLY A 417 29.18 -42.55 17.16
N ALA A 418 29.52 -41.40 17.75
CA ALA A 418 28.81 -40.86 18.90
C ALA A 418 27.38 -40.45 18.51
N SER A 419 26.43 -40.64 19.42
CA SER A 419 25.02 -40.34 19.16
C SER A 419 24.35 -39.66 20.35
N THR A 420 23.34 -38.83 20.07
CA THR A 420 22.49 -38.19 21.08
C THR A 420 21.03 -38.24 20.66
N ASP A 421 20.13 -38.37 21.63
CA ASP A 421 18.69 -38.33 21.39
C ASP A 421 18.15 -36.91 21.62
N ARG A 422 17.26 -36.46 20.74
CA ARG A 422 16.58 -35.16 20.82
C ARG A 422 15.08 -35.38 20.79
N ALA A 423 14.34 -34.83 21.76
CA ALA A 423 12.89 -34.97 21.87
C ALA A 423 12.21 -33.65 21.52
N PHE A 424 11.56 -33.59 20.35
CA PHE A 424 10.86 -32.40 19.86
C PHE A 424 9.39 -32.48 20.23
N LYS A 425 8.87 -31.42 20.84
CA LYS A 425 7.42 -31.17 20.94
C LYS A 425 6.95 -30.56 19.63
N VAL A 426 5.98 -31.20 18.99
CA VAL A 426 5.49 -30.85 17.66
C VAL A 426 3.96 -30.89 17.67
N ARG A 427 3.33 -29.82 17.22
CA ARG A 427 1.92 -29.77 16.88
C ARG A 427 1.73 -30.13 15.42
N VAL A 428 1.05 -31.24 15.15
CA VAL A 428 0.78 -31.71 13.79
C VAL A 428 -0.64 -31.31 13.41
N LEU A 429 -0.78 -30.48 12.38
CA LEU A 429 -2.08 -30.04 11.85
C LEU A 429 -2.60 -31.07 10.82
N PRO A 430 -3.92 -31.32 10.77
CA PRO A 430 -4.52 -32.26 9.82
C PRO A 430 -4.49 -31.69 8.39
N ALA A 431 -4.00 -32.47 7.43
CA ALA A 431 -3.84 -32.03 6.03
C ALA A 431 -5.16 -31.56 5.38
N ALA A 432 -6.30 -32.08 5.83
CA ALA A 432 -7.60 -31.75 5.25
C ALA A 432 -8.07 -30.31 5.55
N THR A 433 -7.52 -29.66 6.58
CA THR A 433 -7.93 -28.31 7.02
C THR A 433 -6.72 -27.40 7.28
N THR A 434 -5.57 -27.74 6.69
CA THR A 434 -4.33 -26.96 6.78
C THR A 434 -4.01 -26.40 5.40
N THR A 435 -3.62 -25.14 5.36
CA THR A 435 -3.13 -24.48 4.14
C THR A 435 -1.71 -24.01 4.40
N GLN A 436 -0.83 -24.10 3.41
CA GLN A 436 0.47 -23.45 3.52
C GLN A 436 0.33 -21.96 3.24
N LEU A 437 0.99 -21.13 4.05
CA LEU A 437 1.08 -19.69 3.88
C LEU A 437 2.52 -19.30 3.55
N LEU A 438 2.73 -18.70 2.38
CA LEU A 438 4.01 -18.19 1.92
C LEU A 438 4.17 -16.73 2.35
N ALA A 439 5.25 -16.41 3.04
CA ALA A 439 5.72 -15.05 3.28
C ALA A 439 6.93 -14.75 2.39
N TYR A 440 6.89 -13.64 1.65
CA TYR A 440 7.91 -13.38 0.63
C TYR A 440 8.14 -11.90 0.34
N SER A 441 9.24 -11.61 -0.35
CA SER A 441 9.53 -10.31 -0.97
C SER A 441 9.60 -10.43 -2.49
N ARG A 442 9.54 -9.30 -3.20
CA ARG A 442 9.49 -9.27 -4.66
C ARG A 442 10.66 -8.49 -5.26
N ASN A 443 10.99 -8.82 -6.51
CA ASN A 443 11.82 -7.98 -7.36
C ASN A 443 11.01 -6.76 -7.79
N ALA A 444 11.56 -5.57 -7.56
CA ALA A 444 10.91 -4.32 -7.93
C ALA A 444 10.81 -4.16 -9.45
N THR A 445 9.68 -3.64 -9.91
CA THR A 445 9.45 -3.22 -11.29
C THR A 445 9.15 -1.72 -11.35
N THR A 446 8.04 -1.28 -11.96
CA THR A 446 7.72 0.15 -12.14
C THR A 446 6.55 0.61 -11.26
N VAL A 447 6.41 1.93 -11.08
CA VAL A 447 5.26 2.53 -10.39
C VAL A 447 3.94 2.30 -11.13
N GLY A 448 3.97 2.24 -12.47
CA GLY A 448 2.79 1.97 -13.30
C GLY A 448 2.27 0.54 -13.21
N GLU A 449 3.06 -0.38 -12.66
CA GLU A 449 2.66 -1.76 -12.37
C GLU A 449 2.35 -1.98 -10.87
N ALA A 450 2.29 -0.90 -10.08
CA ALA A 450 2.09 -0.94 -8.63
C ALA A 450 3.09 -1.85 -7.87
N ASN A 451 4.31 -2.04 -8.41
CA ASN A 451 5.34 -2.90 -7.83
C ASN A 451 6.73 -2.22 -7.84
N ASN A 452 6.76 -0.90 -7.62
CA ASN A 452 8.02 -0.18 -7.41
C ASN A 452 8.72 -0.63 -6.11
N ALA A 453 9.95 -0.19 -5.91
CA ALA A 453 10.79 -0.65 -4.80
C ALA A 453 10.19 -0.37 -3.40
N ASP A 454 9.36 0.67 -3.25
CA ASP A 454 8.70 0.95 -1.96
C ASP A 454 7.68 -0.13 -1.59
N VAL A 455 7.10 -0.82 -2.59
CA VAL A 455 6.12 -1.90 -2.44
C VAL A 455 6.78 -3.27 -2.48
N ALA A 456 7.64 -3.52 -3.46
CA ALA A 456 8.24 -4.83 -3.70
C ALA A 456 9.15 -5.27 -2.55
N LEU A 457 9.86 -4.31 -1.93
CA LEU A 457 10.80 -4.54 -0.83
C LEU A 457 10.11 -4.40 0.53
N SER A 458 9.05 -5.19 0.66
CA SER A 458 8.23 -5.39 1.85
C SER A 458 7.94 -6.90 1.95
N MET A 459 7.22 -7.31 3.00
CA MET A 459 6.71 -8.68 3.08
C MET A 459 5.31 -8.76 2.51
N HIS A 460 5.10 -9.76 1.68
CA HIS A 460 3.86 -10.14 1.00
C HIS A 460 3.43 -11.53 1.50
N LEU A 461 2.15 -11.85 1.33
CA LEU A 461 1.59 -13.15 1.71
C LEU A 461 0.88 -13.82 0.52
N ALA A 462 0.93 -15.15 0.45
CA ALA A 462 0.18 -15.94 -0.51
C ALA A 462 -0.26 -17.27 0.11
N LEU A 463 -1.44 -17.73 -0.25
CA LEU A 463 -1.98 -19.03 0.18
C LEU A 463 -1.68 -20.09 -0.89
N GLU A 464 -1.30 -21.29 -0.46
CA GLU A 464 -1.14 -22.42 -1.38
C GLU A 464 -2.50 -22.82 -1.94
N ASN A 465 -2.52 -23.10 -3.25
CA ASN A 465 -3.64 -23.73 -3.94
C ASN A 465 -3.11 -24.94 -4.73
N GLY A 466 -4.01 -25.83 -5.19
CA GLY A 466 -3.61 -27.05 -5.90
C GLY A 466 -2.77 -26.86 -7.18
N ALA A 467 -2.55 -25.62 -7.64
CA ALA A 467 -1.75 -25.25 -8.81
C ALA A 467 -0.53 -24.37 -8.50
N GLY A 468 -0.32 -23.93 -7.25
CA GLY A 468 0.75 -22.99 -6.87
C GLY A 468 0.35 -22.09 -5.70
N TRP A 469 0.57 -20.79 -5.84
CA TRP A 469 0.32 -19.78 -4.79
C TRP A 469 -0.64 -18.70 -5.30
N THR A 470 -1.65 -18.36 -4.51
CA THR A 470 -2.51 -17.18 -4.72
C THR A 470 -2.02 -16.03 -3.84
N PRO A 471 -1.46 -14.95 -4.41
CA PRO A 471 -1.12 -13.76 -3.65
C PRO A 471 -2.35 -13.14 -2.98
N LEU A 472 -2.19 -12.72 -1.73
CA LEU A 472 -3.15 -11.92 -0.99
C LEU A 472 -2.90 -10.42 -1.25
N ASN A 473 -3.88 -9.57 -0.93
CA ASN A 473 -3.78 -8.11 -0.98
C ASN A 473 -3.36 -7.60 -2.38
N GLU A 474 -3.87 -8.23 -3.44
CA GLU A 474 -3.51 -7.94 -4.84
C GLU A 474 -1.99 -8.00 -5.09
N ASN A 475 -1.29 -8.88 -4.35
CA ASN A 475 0.17 -9.01 -4.35
C ASN A 475 0.91 -7.72 -3.91
N TYR A 476 0.24 -6.89 -3.11
CA TYR A 476 0.80 -5.69 -2.50
C TYR A 476 1.36 -6.00 -1.10
N GLY A 477 2.34 -5.20 -0.67
CA GLY A 477 3.00 -5.38 0.62
C GLY A 477 2.04 -5.29 1.81
N ILE A 478 2.28 -6.14 2.82
CA ILE A 478 1.48 -6.25 4.05
C ILE A 478 2.32 -5.90 5.29
N PHE A 479 3.64 -6.08 5.24
CA PHE A 479 4.53 -5.61 6.32
C PHE A 479 5.73 -4.85 5.79
N PHE A 480 5.91 -3.63 6.31
CA PHE A 480 6.95 -2.68 5.91
C PHE A 480 7.84 -2.35 7.11
N ALA A 481 9.14 -2.22 6.86
CA ALA A 481 10.09 -1.80 7.88
C ALA A 481 9.88 -0.32 8.24
N LYS A 482 10.00 0.01 9.53
CA LYS A 482 9.96 1.39 10.01
C LYS A 482 11.21 2.17 9.61
N THR A 483 11.10 3.50 9.61
CA THR A 483 12.23 4.41 9.47
C THR A 483 13.36 4.08 10.45
N SER A 484 14.60 4.35 10.07
CA SER A 484 15.78 4.01 10.88
C SER A 484 15.86 4.72 12.22
N VAL A 485 15.17 5.84 12.35
CA VAL A 485 14.98 6.63 13.56
C VAL A 485 13.56 7.19 13.57
N ALA A 486 13.07 7.60 14.74
CA ALA A 486 11.81 8.31 14.84
C ALA A 486 11.85 9.61 13.99
N PRO A 487 10.83 9.88 13.17
CA PRO A 487 10.79 11.10 12.36
C PRO A 487 10.96 12.39 13.18
N PRO A 488 11.89 13.28 12.81
CA PRO A 488 12.14 14.52 13.53
C PRO A 488 10.96 15.49 13.40
N ALA A 489 10.98 16.58 14.17
CA ALA A 489 9.91 17.59 14.15
C ALA A 489 9.76 18.30 12.78
N SER A 490 10.79 18.27 11.94
CA SER A 490 10.79 18.83 10.58
C SER A 490 10.14 17.92 9.52
N GLY A 491 9.64 16.75 9.91
CA GLY A 491 9.07 15.76 8.99
C GLY A 491 10.02 14.62 8.63
N THR A 492 9.50 13.63 7.90
CA THR A 492 10.26 12.46 7.43
C THR A 492 11.11 12.84 6.22
N SER A 493 12.30 12.24 6.08
CA SER A 493 13.18 12.44 4.92
C SER A 493 13.56 11.10 4.30
N ASP A 494 13.87 11.10 3.00
CA ASP A 494 14.27 9.89 2.27
C ASP A 494 15.41 9.12 2.94
N SER A 495 16.37 9.84 3.54
CA SER A 495 17.55 9.27 4.18
C SER A 495 17.25 8.34 5.37
N ILE A 496 16.06 8.47 5.99
CA ILE A 496 15.64 7.65 7.13
C ILE A 496 14.62 6.57 6.78
N ILE A 497 14.03 6.60 5.57
CA ILE A 497 13.08 5.57 5.11
C ILE A 497 13.80 4.25 4.84
N ARG A 498 13.17 3.14 5.22
CA ARG A 498 13.73 1.81 5.10
C ARG A 498 12.77 0.87 4.39
N SER A 499 13.35 -0.18 3.82
CA SER A 499 12.66 -1.28 3.18
C SER A 499 13.17 -2.60 3.76
N LEU A 500 12.63 -3.73 3.33
CA LEU A 500 13.12 -5.05 3.73
C LEU A 500 13.19 -6.03 2.55
N ARG A 501 14.02 -7.05 2.70
CA ARG A 501 14.12 -8.20 1.78
C ARG A 501 14.35 -9.47 2.58
N ASN A 502 14.15 -10.63 1.95
CA ASN A 502 14.33 -11.93 2.57
C ASN A 502 13.52 -12.09 3.87
N PRO A 503 12.20 -11.81 3.87
CA PRO A 503 11.37 -12.09 5.02
C PRO A 503 11.36 -13.60 5.29
N HIS A 504 11.40 -13.97 6.57
CA HIS A 504 11.24 -15.33 7.03
C HIS A 504 10.22 -15.37 8.17
N LEU A 505 9.09 -16.03 7.92
CA LEU A 505 7.98 -16.23 8.84
C LEU A 505 8.15 -17.55 9.61
N PHE A 506 7.95 -17.52 10.93
CA PHE A 506 8.07 -18.70 11.78
C PHE A 506 7.14 -18.63 13.00
N TYR A 507 6.84 -19.77 13.61
CA TYR A 507 6.09 -19.83 14.87
C TYR A 507 6.98 -19.47 16.07
N LEU A 508 6.47 -18.60 16.93
CA LEU A 508 7.04 -18.29 18.24
C LEU A 508 6.73 -19.40 19.24
N ALA A 509 7.47 -19.43 20.35
CA ALA A 509 7.30 -20.42 21.42
C ALA A 509 5.91 -20.35 22.10
N ASP A 510 5.25 -19.19 22.05
CA ASP A 510 3.92 -18.93 22.61
C ASP A 510 2.77 -19.23 21.62
N GLY A 511 3.08 -19.65 20.40
CA GLY A 511 2.10 -19.93 19.35
C GLY A 511 1.82 -18.74 18.42
N GLY A 512 2.32 -17.55 18.70
CA GLY A 512 2.26 -16.41 17.77
C GLY A 512 3.25 -16.54 16.60
N TYR A 513 3.38 -15.47 15.82
CA TYR A 513 4.22 -15.43 14.63
C TYR A 513 5.40 -14.47 14.80
N GLY A 514 6.57 -14.91 14.36
CA GLY A 514 7.77 -14.10 14.26
C GLY A 514 8.14 -13.89 12.80
N ILE A 515 8.65 -12.69 12.50
CA ILE A 515 9.17 -12.34 11.18
C ILE A 515 10.60 -11.85 11.38
N VAL A 516 11.55 -12.43 10.66
CA VAL A 516 12.88 -11.82 10.48
C VAL A 516 13.10 -11.39 9.04
N ALA A 517 13.91 -10.36 8.82
CA ALA A 517 14.26 -9.92 7.48
C ALA A 517 15.62 -9.21 7.44
N THR A 518 16.17 -9.05 6.24
CA THR A 518 17.26 -8.10 6.01
C THR A 518 16.65 -6.71 5.78
N ARG A 519 16.88 -5.76 6.69
CA ARG A 519 16.50 -4.35 6.44
C ARG A 519 17.44 -3.73 5.41
N THR A 520 16.92 -2.85 4.58
CA THR A 520 17.63 -2.13 3.54
C THR A 520 17.33 -0.63 3.61
N ALA A 521 18.18 0.19 2.99
CA ALA A 521 17.83 1.56 2.68
C ALA A 521 16.66 1.57 1.68
N ARG A 522 15.90 2.67 1.62
CA ARG A 522 14.87 2.84 0.60
C ARG A 522 15.44 2.52 -0.78
N GLY A 523 14.73 1.69 -1.56
CA GLY A 523 15.20 1.21 -2.86
C GLY A 523 16.07 -0.06 -2.83
N GLY A 524 16.35 -0.64 -1.66
CA GLY A 524 16.90 -1.99 -1.53
C GLY A 524 18.42 -2.11 -1.38
N THR A 525 19.13 -0.99 -1.36
CA THR A 525 20.58 -1.00 -1.08
C THR A 525 20.85 -1.23 0.41
N SER A 526 22.09 -1.59 0.75
CA SER A 526 22.48 -1.80 2.15
C SER A 526 22.30 -0.53 2.98
N ASP A 527 21.67 -0.65 4.16
CA ASP A 527 21.67 0.41 5.18
C ASP A 527 22.77 0.21 6.24
N GLY A 528 23.61 -0.81 6.07
CA GLY A 528 24.70 -1.17 6.98
C GLY A 528 24.31 -2.11 8.12
N THR A 529 23.02 -2.32 8.42
CA THR A 529 22.61 -3.20 9.53
C THR A 529 22.96 -4.67 9.28
N GLN A 530 22.84 -5.10 8.03
CA GLN A 530 23.18 -6.44 7.55
C GLN A 530 24.65 -6.81 7.72
N THR A 531 25.54 -5.91 8.15
CA THR A 531 26.91 -6.28 8.52
C THR A 531 26.97 -7.21 9.74
N SER A 532 25.97 -7.14 10.63
CA SER A 532 25.98 -7.90 11.89
C SER A 532 24.61 -8.32 12.43
N SER A 533 23.52 -7.81 11.87
CA SER A 533 22.18 -7.89 12.48
C SER A 533 21.08 -8.21 11.47
N LEU A 534 19.96 -8.70 11.98
CA LEU A 534 18.69 -8.86 11.26
C LEU A 534 17.58 -8.00 11.89
N LEU A 535 16.52 -7.70 11.14
CA LEU A 535 15.28 -7.09 11.64
C LEU A 535 14.40 -8.18 12.24
N PHE A 536 13.75 -7.92 13.38
CA PHE A 536 12.78 -8.81 14.02
C PHE A 536 11.45 -8.08 14.29
N ALA A 537 10.35 -8.73 13.93
CA ALA A 537 8.99 -8.32 14.19
C ALA A 537 8.14 -9.50 14.69
N LYS A 538 7.01 -9.18 15.33
CA LYS A 538 6.03 -10.14 15.83
C LYS A 538 4.64 -9.83 15.30
N SER A 539 3.82 -10.86 15.22
CA SER A 539 2.39 -10.75 14.94
C SER A 539 1.61 -11.84 15.70
N SER A 540 0.43 -11.51 16.19
CA SER A 540 -0.49 -12.48 16.80
C SER A 540 -1.47 -13.09 15.79
N ASP A 541 -1.71 -12.41 14.68
CA ASP A 541 -2.84 -12.67 13.76
C ASP A 541 -2.47 -12.63 12.27
N LEU A 542 -1.24 -12.20 11.93
CA LEU A 542 -0.76 -11.91 10.57
C LEU A 542 -1.53 -10.80 9.83
N LEU A 543 -2.40 -10.08 10.53
CA LEU A 543 -3.10 -8.89 10.07
C LEU A 543 -2.42 -7.62 10.58
N SER A 544 -1.76 -7.67 11.73
CA SER A 544 -1.05 -6.55 12.34
C SER A 544 0.36 -6.93 12.78
N TYR A 545 1.29 -5.97 12.73
CA TYR A 545 2.71 -6.26 12.92
C TYR A 545 3.40 -5.27 13.86
N GLN A 546 4.08 -5.82 14.85
CA GLN A 546 4.93 -5.07 15.77
C GLN A 546 6.40 -5.27 15.40
N GLU A 547 7.04 -4.23 14.86
CA GLU A 547 8.50 -4.21 14.74
C GLU A 547 9.14 -4.11 16.13
N VAL A 548 9.95 -5.12 16.50
CA VAL A 548 10.64 -5.18 17.80
C VAL A 548 12.00 -4.48 17.72
N GLY A 549 12.74 -4.66 16.63
CA GLY A 549 14.02 -4.01 16.38
C GLY A 549 15.08 -4.95 15.80
N PHE A 550 16.35 -4.69 16.10
CA PHE A 550 17.49 -5.45 15.58
C PHE A 550 17.97 -6.55 16.52
N VAL A 551 18.28 -7.71 15.95
CA VAL A 551 18.96 -8.81 16.63
C VAL A 551 20.40 -8.87 16.16
N ASN A 552 21.35 -8.53 17.02
CA ASN A 552 22.78 -8.60 16.73
C ASN A 552 23.30 -10.04 16.85
N LEU A 553 23.82 -10.60 15.76
CA LEU A 553 24.27 -11.99 15.70
C LEU A 553 25.72 -12.19 16.13
N GLY A 554 26.47 -11.11 16.37
CA GLY A 554 27.83 -11.18 16.93
C GLY A 554 28.90 -11.47 15.90
N VAL A 555 28.61 -11.14 14.65
CA VAL A 555 29.50 -11.36 13.50
C VAL A 555 29.77 -10.06 12.76
N THR A 556 30.84 -10.10 11.96
CA THR A 556 31.22 -9.01 11.05
C THR A 556 31.33 -9.45 9.60
N SER A 557 31.20 -10.75 9.31
CA SER A 557 31.16 -11.30 7.94
C SER A 557 29.85 -11.04 7.19
N GLY A 558 28.91 -10.27 7.73
CA GLY A 558 27.60 -10.04 7.13
C GLY A 558 26.54 -11.09 7.48
N VAL A 559 25.29 -10.67 7.38
CA VAL A 559 24.05 -11.40 7.69
C VAL A 559 23.09 -11.22 6.51
N ASN A 560 23.04 -12.24 5.65
CA ASN A 560 22.18 -12.28 4.47
C ASN A 560 21.18 -13.44 4.61
N GLU A 561 19.98 -13.26 4.07
CA GLU A 561 18.91 -14.28 4.10
C GLU A 561 18.68 -14.86 5.52
N PRO A 562 18.44 -14.01 6.53
CA PRO A 562 18.23 -14.48 7.88
C PRO A 562 16.96 -15.33 7.97
N ALA A 563 17.01 -16.39 8.74
CA ALA A 563 15.90 -17.32 8.94
C ALA A 563 15.91 -17.85 10.38
N VAL A 564 14.74 -18.24 10.90
CA VAL A 564 14.58 -18.65 12.30
C VAL A 564 13.61 -19.81 12.43
N VAL A 565 13.91 -20.75 13.32
CA VAL A 565 12.99 -21.81 13.73
C VAL A 565 13.00 -21.95 15.26
N TRP A 566 11.84 -22.21 15.86
CA TRP A 566 11.77 -22.59 17.27
C TRP A 566 12.13 -24.07 17.46
N ASP A 567 13.19 -24.33 18.24
CA ASP A 567 13.64 -25.67 18.59
C ASP A 567 13.12 -26.06 19.98
N SER A 568 12.00 -26.78 19.98
CA SER A 568 11.32 -27.22 21.20
C SER A 568 12.12 -28.23 22.02
N ALA A 569 13.09 -28.94 21.42
CA ALA A 569 13.94 -29.90 22.14
C ALA A 569 14.98 -29.20 23.02
N SER A 570 15.43 -27.99 22.64
CA SER A 570 16.35 -27.19 23.45
C SER A 570 15.68 -25.99 24.13
N SER A 571 14.42 -25.69 23.80
CA SER A 571 13.69 -24.48 24.22
C SER A 571 14.45 -23.21 23.83
N ARG A 572 14.91 -23.16 22.58
CA ARG A 572 15.65 -22.02 22.00
C ARG A 572 15.21 -21.77 20.56
N TYR A 573 15.32 -20.53 20.12
CA TYR A 573 15.27 -20.17 18.71
C TYR A 573 16.60 -20.51 18.06
N VAL A 574 16.60 -21.17 16.91
CA VAL A 574 17.77 -21.36 16.06
C VAL A 574 17.69 -20.34 14.93
N VAL A 575 18.66 -19.43 14.89
CA VAL A 575 18.75 -18.35 13.90
C VAL A 575 19.84 -18.71 12.91
N SER A 576 19.54 -18.80 11.62
CA SER A 576 20.48 -19.09 10.54
C SER A 576 20.59 -17.95 9.55
N TRP A 577 21.74 -17.82 8.90
CA TRP A 577 21.97 -16.83 7.83
C TRP A 577 23.13 -17.27 6.94
N THR A 578 23.30 -16.57 5.82
CA THR A 578 24.43 -16.69 4.92
C THR A 578 25.36 -15.49 5.09
N SER A 579 26.67 -15.71 5.24
CA SER A 579 27.64 -14.61 5.29
C SER A 579 27.83 -13.96 3.92
N ASP A 580 28.50 -12.81 3.87
CA ASP A 580 28.86 -12.14 2.60
C ASP A 580 29.73 -13.03 1.69
N ALA A 581 30.44 -14.01 2.27
CA ALA A 581 31.25 -14.97 1.54
C ALA A 581 30.46 -16.23 1.10
N GLY A 582 29.15 -16.29 1.36
CA GLY A 582 28.29 -17.41 1.00
C GLY A 582 28.28 -18.57 1.99
N ALA A 583 28.89 -18.42 3.18
CA ALA A 583 28.89 -19.50 4.17
C ALA A 583 27.61 -19.54 5.00
N PRO A 584 27.03 -20.72 5.24
CA PRO A 584 25.91 -20.88 6.15
C PRO A 584 26.37 -20.85 7.61
N TYR A 585 25.70 -20.04 8.41
CA TYR A 585 25.91 -19.90 9.84
C TYR A 585 24.61 -20.07 10.61
N TYR A 586 24.74 -20.39 11.89
CA TYR A 586 23.64 -20.31 12.83
C TYR A 586 24.11 -19.94 14.24
N THR A 587 23.16 -19.48 15.05
CA THR A 587 23.29 -19.31 16.49
C THR A 587 21.94 -19.62 17.16
N THR A 588 21.85 -19.48 18.48
CA THR A 588 20.61 -19.74 19.21
C THR A 588 20.28 -18.67 20.23
N PHE A 589 19.00 -18.45 20.53
CA PHE A 589 18.53 -17.49 21.55
C PHE A 589 17.46 -18.15 22.43
N THR A 590 17.38 -17.79 23.72
CA THR A 590 16.13 -18.05 24.48
C THR A 590 15.10 -16.97 24.21
N ASP A 591 15.55 -15.73 23.97
CA ASP A 591 14.70 -14.61 23.58
C ASP A 591 15.42 -13.80 22.48
N LEU A 592 14.79 -13.69 21.31
CA LEU A 592 15.33 -12.92 20.19
C LEU A 592 15.43 -11.42 20.49
N ALA A 593 14.62 -10.90 21.42
CA ALA A 593 14.67 -9.50 21.82
C ALA A 593 15.81 -9.20 22.81
N ASP A 594 16.43 -10.22 23.42
CA ASP A 594 17.53 -10.07 24.37
C ASP A 594 18.82 -10.73 23.86
N VAL A 595 19.73 -9.88 23.35
CA VAL A 595 21.04 -10.29 22.83
C VAL A 595 21.91 -11.01 23.86
N SER A 596 21.68 -10.79 25.16
CA SER A 596 22.43 -11.47 26.22
C SER A 596 22.15 -12.97 26.28
N THR A 597 21.02 -13.41 25.69
CA THR A 597 20.63 -14.82 25.65
C THR A 597 21.23 -15.59 24.48
N ARG A 598 22.00 -14.91 23.60
CA ARG A 598 22.61 -15.51 22.42
C ARG A 598 23.63 -16.59 22.80
N GLY A 599 23.57 -17.71 22.10
CA GLY A 599 24.55 -18.79 22.14
C GLY A 599 25.81 -18.48 21.34
N ALA A 600 26.67 -19.49 21.19
CA ALA A 600 27.82 -19.38 20.29
C ALA A 600 27.36 -19.26 18.82
N VAL A 601 28.13 -18.54 18.01
CA VAL A 601 27.98 -18.54 16.54
C VAL A 601 28.73 -19.74 16.00
N LEU A 602 28.06 -20.54 15.17
CA LEU A 602 28.55 -21.80 14.64
C LEU A 602 28.24 -21.89 13.14
N ARG A 603 28.99 -22.72 12.40
CA ARG A 603 28.72 -22.94 10.97
C ARG A 603 27.81 -24.13 10.70
N GLY A 604 27.13 -24.02 9.56
CA GLY A 604 26.37 -25.09 8.95
C GLY A 604 24.94 -24.66 8.65
N ALA A 605 24.39 -25.23 7.59
CA ALA A 605 22.99 -25.05 7.26
C ALA A 605 22.09 -25.76 8.28
N VAL A 606 20.94 -25.14 8.55
CA VAL A 606 19.84 -25.70 9.34
C VAL A 606 18.72 -26.03 8.36
N GLY A 607 18.46 -27.31 8.12
CA GLY A 607 17.58 -27.73 7.01
C GLY A 607 16.13 -27.24 7.15
N SER A 608 15.66 -27.02 8.36
CA SER A 608 14.29 -26.56 8.65
C SER A 608 14.06 -25.06 8.43
N THR A 609 15.12 -24.30 8.10
CA THR A 609 15.01 -22.86 7.79
C THR A 609 15.12 -22.57 6.29
N ALA A 610 15.03 -23.61 5.45
CA ALA A 610 15.09 -23.46 4.00
C ALA A 610 13.95 -22.56 3.48
N GLY A 611 14.26 -21.74 2.48
CA GLY A 611 13.26 -20.93 1.78
C GLY A 611 12.37 -21.76 0.85
N ASN A 612 11.32 -21.14 0.35
CA ASN A 612 10.42 -21.69 -0.66
C ASN A 612 10.77 -21.07 -2.04
N PRO A 613 10.65 -21.79 -3.17
CA PRO A 613 10.88 -21.20 -4.49
C PRO A 613 9.76 -20.28 -5.00
N GLY A 614 8.58 -20.24 -4.35
CA GLY A 614 7.50 -19.29 -4.68
C GLY A 614 6.90 -19.47 -6.08
N ALA A 615 6.78 -20.71 -6.55
CA ALA A 615 6.36 -21.02 -7.92
C ALA A 615 5.00 -20.37 -8.29
N GLY A 616 4.96 -19.61 -9.38
CA GLY A 616 3.75 -18.95 -9.87
C GLY A 616 3.52 -17.54 -9.31
N VAL A 617 4.27 -17.11 -8.28
CA VAL A 617 4.17 -15.75 -7.75
C VAL A 617 4.93 -14.76 -8.65
N ALA A 618 4.23 -13.76 -9.17
CA ALA A 618 4.82 -12.74 -10.04
C ALA A 618 5.90 -11.93 -9.32
N ASN A 619 7.07 -11.82 -9.97
CA ASN A 619 8.26 -11.12 -9.47
C ASN A 619 8.77 -11.64 -8.12
N TYR A 620 8.56 -12.91 -7.79
CA TYR A 620 9.11 -13.51 -6.56
C TYR A 620 10.62 -13.29 -6.43
N ALA A 621 11.09 -12.95 -5.23
CA ALA A 621 12.52 -12.85 -4.92
C ALA A 621 12.95 -13.93 -3.92
N SER A 622 12.41 -13.90 -2.71
CA SER A 622 12.77 -14.82 -1.62
C SER A 622 11.68 -14.83 -0.54
N GLY A 623 11.64 -15.91 0.23
CA GLY A 623 10.57 -16.17 1.20
C GLY A 623 10.57 -17.61 1.69
N ASN A 624 9.65 -17.93 2.60
CA ASN A 624 9.41 -19.28 3.12
C ASN A 624 7.92 -19.48 3.40
N SER A 625 7.51 -20.73 3.61
CA SER A 625 6.13 -21.05 3.96
C SER A 625 6.00 -21.72 5.34
N VAL A 626 4.87 -21.51 5.98
CA VAL A 626 4.46 -22.18 7.23
C VAL A 626 3.05 -22.73 7.09
N PRO A 627 2.72 -23.87 7.72
CA PRO A 627 1.33 -24.35 7.75
C PRO A 627 0.49 -23.47 8.67
N VAL A 628 -0.71 -23.10 8.24
CA VAL A 628 -1.69 -22.35 9.05
C VAL A 628 -3.03 -23.08 9.07
N THR A 629 -3.81 -22.80 10.10
CA THR A 629 -5.14 -23.37 10.31
C THR A 629 -6.20 -22.62 9.50
N ALA A 630 -7.37 -23.25 9.30
CA ALA A 630 -8.46 -22.67 8.52
C ALA A 630 -8.96 -21.31 9.05
N ASP A 631 -8.96 -21.09 10.37
CA ASP A 631 -9.34 -19.82 10.99
C ASP A 631 -8.37 -18.68 10.65
N VAL A 632 -7.07 -18.98 10.52
CA VAL A 632 -6.07 -18.00 10.07
C VAL A 632 -6.24 -17.70 8.59
N VAL A 633 -6.57 -18.72 7.78
CA VAL A 633 -6.87 -18.53 6.35
C VAL A 633 -8.09 -17.63 6.18
N GLU A 634 -9.18 -17.92 6.87
CA GLU A 634 -10.42 -17.13 6.86
C GLU A 634 -10.12 -15.68 7.24
N ALA A 635 -9.41 -15.44 8.36
CA ALA A 635 -9.05 -14.08 8.78
C ALA A 635 -8.20 -13.32 7.74
N LEU A 636 -7.28 -14.01 7.05
CA LEU A 636 -6.48 -13.44 5.97
C LEU A 636 -7.33 -13.13 4.73
N GLU A 637 -8.28 -13.99 4.38
CA GLU A 637 -9.19 -13.80 3.25
C GLU A 637 -10.18 -12.66 3.51
N VAL A 638 -10.71 -12.52 4.73
CA VAL A 638 -11.55 -11.37 5.14
C VAL A 638 -10.83 -10.05 4.90
N ARG A 639 -9.55 -9.94 5.24
CA ARG A 639 -8.81 -8.67 5.16
C ARG A 639 -8.15 -8.43 3.80
N PHE A 640 -7.59 -9.47 3.22
CA PHE A 640 -6.71 -9.37 2.05
C PHE A 640 -7.24 -10.11 0.82
N GLY A 641 -8.38 -10.80 0.94
CA GLY A 641 -9.12 -11.38 -0.17
C GLY A 641 -10.19 -10.42 -0.70
N ARG A 642 -11.10 -10.98 -1.50
CA ARG A 642 -12.29 -10.29 -2.01
C ARG A 642 -13.49 -10.71 -1.18
N ILE A 643 -14.43 -9.80 -0.97
CA ILE A 643 -15.68 -10.05 -0.25
C ILE A 643 -16.81 -9.95 -1.26
N ALA A 644 -17.69 -10.95 -1.31
CA ALA A 644 -18.78 -11.00 -2.29
C ALA A 644 -20.12 -11.31 -1.63
N ASN A 645 -21.18 -10.68 -2.15
CA ASN A 645 -22.55 -10.96 -1.75
C ASN A 645 -22.92 -12.41 -2.13
N THR A 646 -23.40 -13.17 -1.15
CA THR A 646 -23.78 -14.57 -1.32
C THR A 646 -25.29 -14.74 -1.41
N GLU A 647 -26.05 -13.98 -0.63
CA GLU A 647 -27.50 -14.09 -0.56
C GLU A 647 -28.21 -12.76 -0.29
N VAL A 648 -29.52 -12.74 -0.59
CA VAL A 648 -30.47 -11.72 -0.14
C VAL A 648 -31.55 -12.41 0.69
N GLU A 649 -31.76 -11.94 1.92
CA GLU A 649 -32.77 -12.52 2.80
C GLU A 649 -34.18 -12.42 2.19
N ALA A 650 -34.98 -13.47 2.37
CA ALA A 650 -36.35 -13.49 1.90
C ALA A 650 -37.19 -12.39 2.56
N LEU A 651 -37.86 -11.57 1.74
CA LEU A 651 -38.67 -10.46 2.23
C LEU A 651 -39.95 -10.96 2.94
N ALA A 652 -40.25 -10.34 4.08
CA ALA A 652 -41.50 -10.57 4.78
C ALA A 652 -42.70 -10.19 3.90
N GLY A 653 -43.71 -11.07 3.86
CA GLY A 653 -44.95 -10.81 3.11
C GLY A 653 -45.73 -9.62 3.67
N VAL A 654 -46.44 -8.92 2.79
CA VAL A 654 -47.27 -7.76 3.13
C VAL A 654 -48.73 -8.19 3.11
N GLU A 655 -49.50 -7.83 4.14
CA GLU A 655 -50.94 -8.10 4.18
C GLU A 655 -51.72 -6.80 4.02
N VAL A 656 -52.71 -6.82 3.11
CA VAL A 656 -53.63 -5.68 2.91
C VAL A 656 -55.08 -6.16 2.96
N GLU A 657 -55.97 -5.31 3.44
CA GLU A 657 -57.41 -5.58 3.44
C GLU A 657 -57.98 -5.44 2.03
N GLN A 658 -59.02 -6.22 1.72
CA GLN A 658 -59.75 -6.08 0.47
C GLN A 658 -60.21 -4.63 0.25
N GLY A 659 -59.86 -4.07 -0.91
CA GLY A 659 -60.18 -2.71 -1.33
C GLY A 659 -59.28 -1.61 -0.74
N ALA A 660 -58.25 -1.97 0.03
CA ALA A 660 -57.28 -1.00 0.53
C ALA A 660 -56.39 -0.43 -0.60
N SER A 661 -55.90 0.79 -0.41
CA SER A 661 -54.83 1.33 -1.25
C SER A 661 -53.51 0.64 -0.93
N LEU A 662 -52.75 0.31 -1.96
CA LEU A 662 -51.39 -0.23 -1.85
C LEU A 662 -50.45 0.63 -2.69
N SER A 663 -49.31 0.98 -2.12
CA SER A 663 -48.25 1.77 -2.74
C SER A 663 -46.88 1.17 -2.45
N ALA A 664 -45.83 1.67 -3.13
CA ALA A 664 -44.46 1.19 -2.90
C ALA A 664 -44.00 1.45 -1.46
N ALA A 665 -44.55 2.46 -0.78
CA ALA A 665 -44.23 2.77 0.62
C ALA A 665 -44.78 1.73 1.61
N ASP A 666 -45.78 0.95 1.20
CA ASP A 666 -46.37 -0.13 2.01
C ASP A 666 -45.58 -1.45 1.91
N LEU A 667 -44.57 -1.50 1.03
CA LEU A 667 -43.70 -2.67 0.82
C LEU A 667 -42.40 -2.54 1.65
N PRO A 668 -41.64 -3.62 1.84
CA PRO A 668 -40.29 -3.54 2.41
C PRO A 668 -39.43 -2.54 1.61
N GLN A 669 -38.80 -1.59 2.31
CA GLN A 669 -38.01 -0.55 1.66
C GLN A 669 -36.55 -0.96 1.43
N ARG A 670 -36.06 -1.96 2.18
CA ARG A 670 -34.68 -2.45 2.10
C ARG A 670 -34.63 -3.97 2.11
N ALA A 671 -33.65 -4.51 1.41
CA ALA A 671 -33.26 -5.92 1.43
C ALA A 671 -32.03 -6.08 2.34
N GLN A 672 -31.97 -7.18 3.07
CA GLN A 672 -30.80 -7.63 3.83
C GLN A 672 -29.93 -8.48 2.92
N LEU A 673 -28.64 -8.16 2.84
CA LEU A 673 -27.64 -8.83 2.03
C LEU A 673 -26.61 -9.45 2.96
N SER A 674 -26.22 -10.70 2.70
CA SER A 674 -25.15 -11.38 3.43
C SER A 674 -23.95 -11.64 2.51
N TYR A 675 -22.76 -11.69 3.10
CA TYR A 675 -21.48 -11.76 2.40
C TYR A 675 -20.69 -13.00 2.83
N ASP A 676 -19.73 -13.42 2.01
CA ASP A 676 -18.89 -14.60 2.25
C ASP A 676 -17.93 -14.46 3.44
N ASP A 677 -17.64 -13.23 3.88
CA ASP A 677 -16.94 -12.93 5.13
C ASP A 677 -17.83 -13.02 6.39
N GLY A 678 -19.12 -13.35 6.21
CA GLY A 678 -20.10 -13.46 7.29
C GLY A 678 -20.70 -12.13 7.75
N THR A 679 -20.39 -11.03 7.06
CA THR A 679 -21.04 -9.74 7.32
C THR A 679 -22.39 -9.61 6.65
N ASP A 680 -23.11 -8.59 7.10
CA ASP A 680 -24.47 -8.27 6.72
C ASP A 680 -24.55 -6.79 6.36
N ALA A 681 -25.22 -6.45 5.27
CA ALA A 681 -25.53 -5.07 4.90
C ALA A 681 -26.98 -4.95 4.44
N THR A 682 -27.48 -3.72 4.31
CA THR A 682 -28.81 -3.50 3.72
C THR A 682 -28.72 -2.62 2.49
N ARG A 683 -29.64 -2.82 1.55
CA ARG A 683 -29.78 -2.00 0.34
C ARG A 683 -31.24 -1.65 0.08
N ALA A 684 -31.48 -0.42 -0.37
CA ALA A 684 -32.82 0.02 -0.73
C ALA A 684 -33.37 -0.81 -1.92
N ILE A 685 -34.69 -0.96 -2.00
CA ILE A 685 -35.37 -1.68 -3.08
C ILE A 685 -36.06 -0.67 -3.99
N ALA A 686 -35.85 -0.80 -5.30
CA ALA A 686 -36.65 -0.15 -6.33
C ALA A 686 -37.76 -1.12 -6.80
N TRP A 687 -38.98 -0.90 -6.33
CA TRP A 687 -40.14 -1.73 -6.71
C TRP A 687 -40.59 -1.47 -8.15
N ASP A 688 -40.87 -2.54 -8.89
CA ASP A 688 -41.40 -2.43 -10.25
C ASP A 688 -42.85 -1.95 -10.22
N ALA A 689 -43.08 -0.75 -10.76
CA ALA A 689 -44.37 -0.09 -10.74
C ALA A 689 -45.46 -0.89 -11.46
N ALA A 690 -45.11 -1.67 -12.49
CA ALA A 690 -46.07 -2.47 -13.23
C ALA A 690 -46.56 -3.68 -12.41
N SER A 691 -45.65 -4.39 -11.73
CA SER A 691 -45.98 -5.51 -10.85
C SER A 691 -46.79 -5.06 -9.64
N LEU A 692 -46.48 -3.89 -9.07
CA LEU A 692 -47.24 -3.28 -8.00
C LEU A 692 -48.67 -2.92 -8.45
N ALA A 693 -48.80 -2.29 -9.62
CA ALA A 693 -50.11 -1.94 -10.19
C ALA A 693 -50.95 -3.17 -10.58
N ALA A 694 -50.32 -4.33 -10.77
CA ALA A 694 -51.00 -5.59 -11.08
C ALA A 694 -51.63 -6.26 -9.83
N VAL A 695 -51.36 -5.77 -8.63
CA VAL A 695 -52.02 -6.26 -7.40
C VAL A 695 -53.47 -5.79 -7.37
N ASP A 696 -54.40 -6.71 -7.60
CA ASP A 696 -55.83 -6.43 -7.49
C ASP A 696 -56.28 -6.50 -6.02
N THR A 697 -56.25 -5.36 -5.33
CA THR A 697 -56.70 -5.32 -3.93
C THR A 697 -58.20 -5.56 -3.77
N ALA A 698 -59.01 -5.59 -4.83
CA ALA A 698 -60.44 -5.91 -4.74
C ALA A 698 -60.71 -7.42 -4.63
N THR A 699 -59.75 -8.27 -4.98
CA THR A 699 -59.89 -9.73 -4.98
C THR A 699 -59.01 -10.36 -3.90
N PRO A 700 -59.60 -11.06 -2.90
CA PRO A 700 -58.79 -11.79 -1.91
C PRO A 700 -57.92 -12.86 -2.56
N GLY A 701 -56.64 -12.91 -2.19
CA GLY A 701 -55.67 -13.78 -2.82
C GLY A 701 -54.23 -13.35 -2.54
N THR A 702 -53.28 -14.03 -3.20
CA THR A 702 -51.86 -13.75 -3.09
C THR A 702 -51.32 -13.26 -4.41
N TYR A 703 -50.59 -12.15 -4.37
CA TYR A 703 -49.98 -11.48 -5.50
C TYR A 703 -48.47 -11.40 -5.29
N GLN A 704 -47.69 -11.45 -6.37
CA GLN A 704 -46.24 -11.23 -6.32
C GLN A 704 -45.94 -9.84 -6.86
N VAL A 705 -45.16 -9.07 -6.09
CA VAL A 705 -44.59 -7.79 -6.54
C VAL A 705 -43.08 -7.98 -6.65
N THR A 706 -42.51 -7.61 -7.78
CA THR A 706 -41.07 -7.73 -8.06
C THR A 706 -40.40 -6.39 -7.92
N GLY A 707 -39.12 -6.39 -7.53
CA GLY A 707 -38.29 -5.20 -7.43
C GLY A 707 -36.83 -5.52 -7.72
N ALA A 708 -36.01 -4.48 -7.76
CA ALA A 708 -34.56 -4.60 -7.88
C ALA A 708 -33.87 -4.03 -6.65
N VAL A 709 -32.81 -4.67 -6.19
CA VAL A 709 -31.89 -4.08 -5.21
C VAL A 709 -31.25 -2.84 -5.87
N LYS A 710 -31.33 -1.69 -5.20
CA LYS A 710 -30.71 -0.47 -5.71
C LYS A 710 -29.20 -0.55 -5.58
N GLN A 711 -28.53 -0.39 -6.72
CA GLN A 711 -27.09 -0.29 -6.84
C GLN A 711 -26.76 0.80 -7.87
N PRO A 712 -26.68 2.08 -7.45
CA PRO A 712 -26.33 3.16 -8.35
C PRO A 712 -24.94 2.93 -8.96
N GLN A 713 -24.85 2.94 -10.30
CA GLN A 713 -23.58 2.89 -11.01
C GLN A 713 -23.11 4.31 -11.31
N TYR A 714 -21.96 4.70 -10.77
CA TYR A 714 -21.34 5.99 -11.04
C TYR A 714 -20.35 5.89 -12.21
N PRO A 715 -20.23 6.92 -13.07
CA PRO A 715 -19.21 6.96 -14.11
C PRO A 715 -17.79 6.82 -13.53
N THR A 716 -16.90 6.15 -14.26
CA THR A 716 -15.49 5.99 -13.91
C THR A 716 -14.58 6.44 -15.06
N PRO A 717 -13.84 7.55 -14.93
CA PRO A 717 -13.87 8.49 -13.81
C PRO A 717 -15.21 9.24 -13.67
N PHE A 718 -15.48 9.75 -12.48
CA PHE A 718 -16.70 10.50 -12.16
C PHE A 718 -16.62 11.96 -12.62
N ALA A 719 -15.45 12.56 -12.43
CA ALA A 719 -15.09 13.87 -12.97
C ALA A 719 -13.59 13.90 -13.33
N ASP A 720 -13.30 14.32 -14.56
CA ASP A 720 -11.95 14.40 -15.11
C ASP A 720 -11.18 15.59 -14.52
N GLU A 721 -9.91 15.36 -14.18
CA GLU A 721 -8.99 16.37 -13.67
C GLU A 721 -9.56 17.18 -12.49
N ARG A 722 -10.24 16.48 -11.58
CA ARG A 722 -10.69 16.96 -10.26
C ARG A 722 -10.00 16.16 -9.17
N ALA A 723 -9.10 16.82 -8.47
CA ALA A 723 -8.37 16.23 -7.36
C ALA A 723 -8.96 16.63 -6.02
N ASP A 724 -8.53 15.92 -4.97
CA ASP A 724 -8.90 16.18 -3.57
C ASP A 724 -10.44 16.37 -3.41
N PRO A 725 -11.26 15.42 -3.92
CA PRO A 725 -12.68 15.64 -4.13
C PRO A 725 -13.50 15.50 -2.85
N SER A 726 -14.52 16.35 -2.72
CA SER A 726 -15.51 16.30 -1.66
C SER A 726 -16.92 16.26 -2.26
N VAL A 727 -17.66 15.16 -2.04
CA VAL A 727 -19.13 15.10 -2.21
C VAL A 727 -19.82 15.13 -0.85
N PHE A 728 -20.77 16.04 -0.65
CA PHE A 728 -21.43 16.22 0.64
C PHE A 728 -22.95 16.22 0.48
N ARG A 729 -23.64 15.48 1.36
CA ARG A 729 -25.10 15.53 1.48
C ARG A 729 -25.48 16.64 2.43
N PHE A 730 -26.30 17.58 1.95
CA PHE A 730 -26.71 18.77 2.69
C PHE A 730 -28.23 18.88 2.75
N ASP A 731 -28.74 19.14 3.95
CA ASP A 731 -30.13 19.54 4.14
C ASP A 731 -30.26 21.04 3.90
N TRP A 732 -30.71 21.42 2.71
CA TRP A 732 -30.99 22.81 2.36
C TRP A 732 -32.45 23.13 2.69
N ASN A 733 -32.68 23.64 3.89
CA ASN A 733 -33.99 24.10 4.37
C ASN A 733 -35.11 23.04 4.21
N GLY A 734 -34.82 21.78 4.54
CA GLY A 734 -35.74 20.65 4.42
C GLY A 734 -35.70 19.92 3.07
N THR A 735 -34.82 20.35 2.15
CA THR A 735 -34.60 19.70 0.85
C THR A 735 -33.18 19.13 0.80
N THR A 736 -33.04 17.82 0.61
CA THR A 736 -31.72 17.22 0.42
C THR A 736 -31.11 17.68 -0.90
N LYS A 737 -29.87 18.15 -0.84
CA LYS A 737 -29.00 18.48 -1.98
C LYS A 737 -27.67 17.75 -1.82
N PHE A 738 -27.05 17.43 -2.94
CA PHE A 738 -25.67 16.96 -3.00
C PHE A 738 -24.79 18.06 -3.58
N LEU A 739 -23.65 18.30 -2.94
CA LEU A 739 -22.65 19.26 -3.39
C LEU A 739 -21.36 18.53 -3.71
N MET A 740 -20.71 18.92 -4.81
CA MET A 740 -19.35 18.47 -5.15
C MET A 740 -18.44 19.69 -5.24
N ILE A 741 -17.27 19.59 -4.61
CA ILE A 741 -16.19 20.58 -4.67
C ILE A 741 -14.87 19.84 -4.75
N ALA A 742 -13.89 20.38 -5.47
CA ALA A 742 -12.60 19.72 -5.67
C ALA A 742 -11.52 20.73 -6.05
N THR A 743 -10.26 20.33 -5.90
CA THR A 743 -9.13 21.03 -6.52
C THR A 743 -9.23 20.90 -8.04
N ASP A 744 -9.20 22.04 -8.75
CA ASP A 744 -9.02 22.06 -10.20
C ASP A 744 -7.59 21.61 -10.55
N ASP A 745 -7.47 20.42 -11.13
CA ASP A 745 -6.19 19.81 -11.49
C ASP A 745 -6.04 19.67 -13.02
N ARG A 746 -6.79 20.48 -13.77
CA ARG A 746 -6.73 20.46 -15.24
C ARG A 746 -5.31 20.68 -15.74
N PHE A 747 -4.89 19.83 -16.67
CA PHE A 747 -3.53 19.80 -17.22
C PHE A 747 -2.44 19.65 -16.15
N GLY A 748 -2.77 19.10 -14.98
CA GLY A 748 -1.87 18.95 -13.83
C GLY A 748 -1.43 20.28 -13.20
N ASN A 749 -2.21 21.36 -13.37
CA ASN A 749 -1.86 22.71 -12.91
C ASN A 749 -2.61 23.13 -11.63
N ASN A 750 -2.66 22.26 -10.62
CA ASN A 750 -3.29 22.55 -9.32
C ASN A 750 -2.71 23.79 -8.60
N ILE A 751 -1.40 24.07 -8.69
CA ILE A 751 -0.78 25.27 -8.07
C ILE A 751 -1.33 26.54 -8.72
N GLY A 752 -1.37 26.55 -10.05
CA GLY A 752 -1.82 27.68 -10.85
C GLY A 752 -3.34 27.77 -11.02
N SER A 753 -4.10 26.93 -10.31
CA SER A 753 -5.56 26.87 -10.37
C SER A 753 -6.15 28.29 -10.31
N ALA A 754 -6.96 28.60 -11.32
CA ALA A 754 -7.52 29.92 -11.49
C ALA A 754 -8.81 30.13 -10.68
N HIS A 755 -9.42 29.04 -10.21
CA HIS A 755 -10.77 29.03 -9.65
C HIS A 755 -11.02 27.85 -8.72
N MET A 756 -12.03 27.97 -7.86
CA MET A 756 -12.51 26.89 -6.98
C MET A 756 -13.93 26.46 -7.42
N PRO A 757 -14.07 25.33 -8.14
CA PRO A 757 -15.33 24.90 -8.73
C PRO A 757 -16.24 24.15 -7.74
N ILE A 758 -17.54 24.46 -7.75
CA ILE A 758 -18.61 23.72 -7.07
C ILE A 758 -19.67 23.23 -8.07
N ARG A 759 -20.31 22.09 -7.78
CA ARG A 759 -21.53 21.59 -8.42
C ARG A 759 -22.58 21.31 -7.35
N VAL A 760 -23.86 21.55 -7.66
CA VAL A 760 -24.99 21.32 -6.74
C VAL A 760 -26.09 20.58 -7.49
N ALA A 761 -26.62 19.50 -6.93
CA ALA A 761 -27.64 18.67 -7.57
C ALA A 761 -28.60 18.02 -6.56
N ASP A 762 -29.67 17.42 -7.07
CA ASP A 762 -30.62 16.61 -6.28
C ASP A 762 -30.18 15.14 -6.13
N SER A 763 -29.20 14.70 -6.94
CA SER A 763 -28.60 13.37 -6.90
C SER A 763 -27.08 13.45 -7.07
N ILE A 764 -26.36 12.43 -6.60
CA ILE A 764 -24.91 12.32 -6.80
C ILE A 764 -24.60 12.12 -8.29
N GLU A 765 -25.36 11.28 -9.01
CA GLU A 765 -25.12 11.05 -10.45
C GLU A 765 -25.09 12.37 -11.25
N ASP A 766 -25.98 13.31 -10.89
CA ASP A 766 -26.07 14.62 -11.54
C ASP A 766 -24.92 15.57 -11.21
N LEU A 767 -23.97 15.19 -10.35
CA LEU A 767 -22.72 15.92 -10.13
C LEU A 767 -21.62 15.50 -11.12
N SER A 768 -21.79 14.43 -11.90
CA SER A 768 -20.77 13.88 -12.81
C SER A 768 -20.51 14.75 -14.04
N ASP A 769 -19.36 14.55 -14.70
CA ASP A 769 -19.07 15.19 -15.99
C ASP A 769 -20.04 14.76 -17.09
N ALA A 770 -20.50 13.51 -17.05
CA ALA A 770 -21.53 13.02 -17.97
C ALA A 770 -22.84 13.81 -17.83
N ALA A 771 -23.25 14.14 -16.60
CA ALA A 771 -24.44 14.95 -16.34
C ALA A 771 -24.27 16.40 -16.80
N ILE A 772 -23.08 16.99 -16.64
CA ILE A 772 -22.76 18.33 -17.19
C ILE A 772 -22.85 18.31 -18.72
N ALA A 773 -22.25 17.31 -19.36
CA ALA A 773 -22.29 17.16 -20.83
C ALA A 773 -23.74 16.99 -21.34
N ALA A 774 -24.60 16.34 -20.54
CA ALA A 774 -26.03 16.18 -20.82
C ALA A 774 -26.87 17.44 -20.47
N GLY A 775 -26.27 18.49 -19.91
CA GLY A 775 -26.96 19.72 -19.51
C GLY A 775 -27.83 19.59 -18.26
N ARG A 776 -27.63 18.54 -17.45
CA ARG A 776 -28.36 18.32 -16.19
C ARG A 776 -27.78 19.12 -15.02
N ASN A 777 -26.52 19.56 -15.13
CA ASN A 777 -25.85 20.37 -14.12
C ASN A 777 -24.82 21.32 -14.75
N VAL A 778 -24.28 22.25 -13.95
CA VAL A 778 -23.23 23.21 -14.32
C VAL A 778 -22.19 23.31 -13.21
N GLU A 779 -20.95 23.59 -13.59
CA GLU A 779 -19.86 23.90 -12.66
C GLU A 779 -19.79 25.42 -12.42
N ILE A 780 -19.69 25.82 -11.15
CA ILE A 780 -19.77 27.21 -10.69
C ILE A 780 -18.48 27.59 -9.96
N ASP A 781 -17.91 28.75 -10.27
CA ASP A 781 -16.71 29.23 -9.59
C ASP A 781 -17.08 29.97 -8.30
N LEU A 782 -16.79 29.40 -7.13
CA LEU A 782 -16.99 30.08 -5.85
C LEU A 782 -15.95 31.16 -5.58
N LEU A 783 -14.70 30.86 -5.93
CA LEU A 783 -13.57 31.78 -5.81
C LEU A 783 -12.78 31.80 -7.11
N LYS A 784 -12.15 32.94 -7.38
CA LYS A 784 -11.23 33.15 -8.50
C LYS A 784 -9.95 33.77 -8.02
N ARG A 785 -8.88 33.51 -8.75
CA ARG A 785 -7.60 34.16 -8.54
C ARG A 785 -7.76 35.69 -8.54
N GLY A 786 -7.21 36.33 -7.52
CA GLY A 786 -7.35 37.78 -7.30
C GLY A 786 -8.47 38.15 -6.33
N ASP A 787 -9.38 37.24 -6.00
CA ASP A 787 -10.31 37.44 -4.90
C ASP A 787 -9.56 37.66 -3.59
N THR A 788 -10.17 38.39 -2.66
CA THR A 788 -9.54 38.76 -1.40
C THR A 788 -10.10 37.97 -0.23
N ASP A 789 -9.21 37.59 0.68
CA ASP A 789 -9.60 37.08 1.99
C ASP A 789 -10.22 38.20 2.87
N ALA A 790 -10.65 37.84 4.07
CA ALA A 790 -11.24 38.77 5.02
C ALA A 790 -10.26 39.87 5.50
N ASP A 791 -8.95 39.65 5.39
CA ASP A 791 -7.92 40.63 5.73
C ASP A 791 -7.58 41.57 4.55
N GLY A 792 -8.18 41.33 3.37
CA GLY A 792 -7.95 42.10 2.15
C GLY A 792 -6.75 41.61 1.32
N ALA A 793 -6.12 40.49 1.67
CA ALA A 793 -5.03 39.92 0.88
C ALA A 793 -5.58 39.17 -0.34
N ALA A 794 -5.00 39.44 -1.51
CA ALA A 794 -5.37 38.76 -2.75
C ALA A 794 -4.85 37.32 -2.77
N MET A 795 -5.74 36.36 -2.99
CA MET A 795 -5.41 34.95 -3.16
C MET A 795 -4.89 34.73 -4.59
N THR A 796 -3.70 34.14 -4.72
CA THR A 796 -2.99 34.03 -5.99
C THR A 796 -3.16 32.69 -6.69
N GLY A 797 -3.91 31.76 -6.11
CA GLY A 797 -4.21 30.43 -6.65
C GLY A 797 -4.20 29.38 -5.54
N CYS A 798 -3.76 28.17 -5.91
CA CYS A 798 -3.71 27.00 -5.04
C CYS A 798 -5.03 26.78 -4.30
N PHE A 799 -6.21 26.78 -4.93
CA PHE A 799 -7.45 26.49 -4.21
C PHE A 799 -7.55 24.99 -3.88
N TRP A 800 -6.70 24.53 -2.97
CA TRP A 800 -6.46 23.11 -2.71
C TRP A 800 -7.38 22.54 -1.65
N ALA A 801 -7.77 21.30 -1.89
CA ALA A 801 -8.44 20.41 -0.97
C ALA A 801 -9.66 21.03 -0.27
N PRO A 802 -10.62 21.59 -1.03
CA PRO A 802 -11.84 22.09 -0.42
C PRO A 802 -12.70 20.93 0.12
N GLU A 803 -13.06 21.00 1.40
CA GLU A 803 -13.95 20.05 2.07
C GLU A 803 -15.19 20.73 2.65
N PHE A 804 -16.36 20.13 2.46
CA PHE A 804 -17.60 20.58 3.09
C PHE A 804 -17.77 20.00 4.50
N HIS A 805 -18.16 20.87 5.44
CA HIS A 805 -18.51 20.51 6.81
C HIS A 805 -19.65 21.38 7.31
N VAL A 806 -20.43 20.91 8.28
CA VAL A 806 -21.34 21.78 9.06
C VAL A 806 -20.66 22.14 10.37
N ILE A 807 -20.24 23.41 10.51
CA ILE A 807 -19.49 23.90 11.68
C ILE A 807 -20.28 25.04 12.32
N GLY A 808 -20.69 24.86 13.58
CA GLY A 808 -21.50 25.85 14.30
C GLY A 808 -22.87 26.07 13.65
N GLY A 809 -23.46 25.03 13.05
CA GLY A 809 -24.76 25.09 12.38
C GLY A 809 -24.75 25.77 11.01
N LYS A 810 -23.58 25.92 10.38
CA LYS A 810 -23.44 26.53 9.05
C LYS A 810 -22.63 25.64 8.12
N LEU A 811 -23.09 25.51 6.86
CA LEU A 811 -22.29 24.90 5.81
C LEU A 811 -20.99 25.69 5.63
N SER A 812 -19.87 25.00 5.69
CA SER A 812 -18.53 25.56 5.74
C SER A 812 -17.64 24.83 4.73
N ILE A 813 -16.72 25.56 4.11
CA ILE A 813 -15.66 25.01 3.26
C ILE A 813 -14.33 25.24 3.95
N LEU A 814 -13.60 24.16 4.24
CA LEU A 814 -12.20 24.19 4.66
C LEU A 814 -11.33 23.97 3.42
N PHE A 815 -10.31 24.79 3.19
CA PHE A 815 -9.44 24.70 2.02
C PHE A 815 -8.14 25.48 2.26
N MET A 816 -7.18 25.43 1.33
CA MET A 816 -5.92 26.17 1.47
C MET A 816 -5.63 27.07 0.27
N PRO A 817 -6.01 28.36 0.23
CA PRO A 817 -5.52 29.28 -0.79
C PRO A 817 -4.05 29.68 -0.54
N CYS A 818 -3.31 30.01 -1.61
CA CYS A 818 -1.96 30.58 -1.53
C CYS A 818 -1.91 32.07 -1.88
N TYR A 819 -0.79 32.72 -1.53
CA TYR A 819 -0.61 34.16 -1.58
C TYR A 819 0.78 34.54 -2.12
N ASN A 820 0.90 35.64 -2.85
CA ASN A 820 2.22 36.20 -3.16
C ASN A 820 2.13 37.68 -3.49
N THR A 821 3.08 38.46 -3.00
CA THR A 821 3.16 39.89 -3.28
C THR A 821 3.37 40.22 -4.76
N ASN A 822 3.94 39.30 -5.55
CA ASN A 822 4.11 39.47 -6.99
C ASN A 822 2.89 38.98 -7.81
N GLY A 823 1.84 38.49 -7.15
CA GLY A 823 0.64 37.96 -7.80
C GLY A 823 0.75 36.52 -8.33
N ALA A 824 1.94 35.90 -8.36
CA ALA A 824 2.13 34.52 -8.77
C ALA A 824 1.64 33.53 -7.69
N PRO A 825 1.16 32.33 -8.03
CA PRO A 825 0.83 31.33 -7.03
C PRO A 825 2.13 30.78 -6.41
N ASP A 826 2.14 30.61 -5.09
CA ASP A 826 3.26 30.00 -4.36
C ASP A 826 2.71 29.14 -3.21
N MET A 827 2.69 27.83 -3.41
CA MET A 827 2.11 26.88 -2.44
C MET A 827 2.69 27.01 -1.03
N TRP A 828 3.96 27.42 -0.88
CA TRP A 828 4.62 27.52 0.44
C TRP A 828 4.02 28.61 1.33
N THR A 829 3.26 29.53 0.73
CA THR A 829 2.52 30.57 1.44
C THR A 829 1.08 30.16 1.79
N GLY A 830 0.66 28.97 1.41
CA GLY A 830 -0.69 28.46 1.62
C GLY A 830 -1.08 28.42 3.10
N ARG A 831 -2.34 28.72 3.40
CA ARG A 831 -2.88 28.73 4.77
C ARG A 831 -4.22 28.03 4.81
N ALA A 832 -4.38 27.10 5.76
CA ALA A 832 -5.65 26.46 6.02
C ALA A 832 -6.65 27.55 6.41
N SER A 833 -7.75 27.60 5.67
CA SER A 833 -8.72 28.68 5.70
C SER A 833 -10.13 28.10 5.69
N ILE A 834 -11.06 28.88 6.23
CA ILE A 834 -12.48 28.56 6.24
C ILE A 834 -13.29 29.67 5.58
N MET A 835 -14.35 29.30 4.88
CA MET A 835 -15.46 30.18 4.51
C MET A 835 -16.80 29.51 4.83
N GLN A 836 -17.82 30.29 5.15
CA GLN A 836 -19.12 29.76 5.56
C GLN A 836 -20.24 30.33 4.68
N LEU A 837 -21.24 29.50 4.42
CA LEU A 837 -22.49 29.91 3.82
C LEU A 837 -23.22 30.85 4.78
N LYS A 838 -23.73 31.96 4.26
CA LYS A 838 -24.54 32.88 5.05
C LYS A 838 -25.94 32.30 5.22
N GLN A 839 -26.53 32.62 6.35
CA GLN A 839 -27.94 32.41 6.63
C GLN A 839 -28.68 33.73 6.57
N ASP A 840 -29.97 33.69 6.29
CA ASP A 840 -30.83 34.87 6.40
C ASP A 840 -31.17 35.22 7.86
N ALA A 841 -32.11 36.14 8.07
CA ALA A 841 -32.49 36.57 9.42
C ALA A 841 -33.30 35.51 10.20
N GLN A 842 -33.84 34.51 9.51
CA GLN A 842 -34.63 33.40 10.05
C GLN A 842 -33.73 32.22 10.43
N GLY A 843 -32.48 32.23 9.96
CA GLY A 843 -31.52 31.14 10.15
C GLY A 843 -31.53 30.14 9.01
N ASP A 844 -32.27 30.40 7.93
CA ASP A 844 -32.33 29.53 6.76
C ASP A 844 -31.05 29.72 5.92
N ASP A 845 -30.50 28.62 5.42
CA ASP A 845 -29.29 28.64 4.61
C ASP A 845 -29.59 29.26 3.23
N LEU A 846 -28.78 30.23 2.83
CA LEU A 846 -28.87 30.82 1.50
C LEU A 846 -28.45 29.81 0.42
N ASP A 847 -28.77 30.08 -0.84
CA ASP A 847 -28.41 29.20 -1.96
C ASP A 847 -26.88 29.00 -2.04
N PRO A 848 -26.35 27.76 -1.86
CA PRO A 848 -24.92 27.49 -1.89
C PRO A 848 -24.30 27.67 -3.28
N SER A 849 -25.10 27.66 -4.35
CA SER A 849 -24.63 27.84 -5.73
C SER A 849 -24.32 29.30 -6.09
N VAL A 850 -24.52 30.24 -5.16
CA VAL A 850 -24.33 31.68 -5.40
C VAL A 850 -23.08 32.16 -4.64
N PRO A 851 -21.98 32.54 -5.33
CA PRO A 851 -20.72 32.94 -4.67
C PRO A 851 -20.88 34.07 -3.64
N ALA A 852 -21.76 35.04 -3.89
CA ALA A 852 -22.01 36.15 -2.98
C ALA A 852 -22.67 35.73 -1.65
N ASN A 853 -23.27 34.54 -1.58
CA ASN A 853 -23.87 33.99 -0.37
C ASN A 853 -22.83 33.43 0.60
N TRP A 854 -21.57 33.32 0.21
CA TRP A 854 -20.50 32.87 1.09
C TRP A 854 -19.78 34.04 1.77
N THR A 855 -19.23 33.80 2.96
CA THR A 855 -18.30 34.74 3.61
C THR A 855 -16.97 34.78 2.87
N LYS A 856 -16.19 35.85 3.07
CA LYS A 856 -14.80 35.85 2.62
C LYS A 856 -14.01 34.78 3.37
N PRO A 857 -12.99 34.17 2.73
CA PRO A 857 -12.10 33.23 3.40
C PRO A 857 -11.39 33.86 4.60
N GLN A 858 -11.24 33.09 5.67
CA GLN A 858 -10.56 33.47 6.90
C GLN A 858 -9.52 32.41 7.27
N LYS A 859 -8.29 32.84 7.59
CA LYS A 859 -7.22 31.93 7.99
C LYS A 859 -7.52 31.33 9.36
N VAL A 860 -7.32 30.02 9.51
CA VAL A 860 -7.33 29.36 10.81
C VAL A 860 -5.98 29.61 11.50
N LEU A 861 -6.02 30.10 12.73
CA LEU A 861 -4.82 30.49 13.49
C LEU A 861 -4.77 29.79 14.85
N ARG A 862 -3.58 29.76 15.44
CA ARG A 862 -3.38 29.30 16.81
C ARG A 862 -4.13 30.17 17.82
N THR A 863 -4.20 29.68 19.05
CA THR A 863 -4.78 30.38 20.21
C THR A 863 -4.21 31.80 20.41
N ASP A 864 -2.93 32.02 20.09
CA ASP A 864 -2.24 33.30 20.23
C ASP A 864 -2.33 34.19 18.97
N GLY A 865 -3.02 33.74 17.92
CA GLY A 865 -3.15 34.42 16.64
C GLY A 865 -1.99 34.20 15.66
N SER A 866 -1.00 33.37 15.99
CA SER A 866 0.07 33.00 15.06
C SER A 866 -0.40 31.97 14.02
N ILE A 867 0.29 31.89 12.88
CA ILE A 867 0.02 30.92 11.81
C ILE A 867 0.15 29.48 12.31
N LEU A 868 -0.44 28.48 11.65
CA LEU A 868 -0.37 27.08 12.10
C LEU A 868 1.00 26.43 11.90
N ASN A 869 1.71 26.72 10.82
CA ASN A 869 3.03 26.13 10.57
C ASN A 869 4.12 27.21 10.55
N PRO A 870 4.88 27.40 11.64
CA PRO A 870 5.94 28.40 11.69
C PRO A 870 7.27 27.90 11.07
N ILE A 871 7.36 26.63 10.67
CA ILE A 871 8.58 26.01 10.14
C ILE A 871 8.65 26.17 8.61
N GLN A 872 7.58 25.80 7.90
CA GLN A 872 7.52 25.84 6.43
C GLN A 872 6.44 26.78 5.89
N ASN A 873 5.77 27.54 6.76
CA ASN A 873 4.64 28.42 6.47
C ASN A 873 3.36 27.71 5.98
N ILE A 874 3.46 26.66 5.19
CA ILE A 874 2.31 25.95 4.60
C ILE A 874 1.53 25.12 5.64
N SER A 875 0.20 25.18 5.58
CA SER A 875 -0.72 24.29 6.32
C SER A 875 -1.91 24.02 5.41
N LEU A 876 -2.25 22.76 5.19
CA LEU A 876 -3.25 22.34 4.19
C LEU A 876 -4.10 21.17 4.68
N ASP A 877 -5.07 20.79 3.86
CA ASP A 877 -5.89 19.58 4.03
C ASP A 877 -6.55 19.52 5.40
N MET A 878 -7.19 20.62 5.80
CA MET A 878 -7.83 20.70 7.10
C MET A 878 -9.21 20.07 7.03
N THR A 879 -9.44 19.07 7.87
CA THR A 879 -10.74 18.45 8.09
C THR A 879 -11.26 18.72 9.50
N TYR A 880 -12.56 18.57 9.69
CA TYR A 880 -13.28 18.76 10.94
C TYR A 880 -13.97 17.48 11.38
N PHE A 881 -14.00 17.23 12.69
CA PHE A 881 -14.90 16.24 13.27
C PHE A 881 -15.24 16.61 14.72
N GLU A 882 -16.31 16.02 15.25
CA GLU A 882 -16.70 16.12 16.64
C GLU A 882 -16.70 14.72 17.29
N ASP A 883 -16.13 14.63 18.49
CA ASP A 883 -16.33 13.46 19.35
C ASP A 883 -16.78 13.94 20.73
N SER A 884 -17.89 13.38 21.21
CA SER A 884 -18.38 13.58 22.57
C SER A 884 -18.57 15.07 22.96
N GLY A 885 -19.01 15.90 22.01
CA GLY A 885 -19.23 17.33 22.20
C GLY A 885 -17.97 18.20 22.11
N GLN A 886 -16.80 17.60 21.86
CA GLN A 886 -15.55 18.33 21.58
C GLN A 886 -15.27 18.31 20.08
N SER A 887 -15.17 19.50 19.50
CA SER A 887 -14.77 19.69 18.10
C SER A 887 -13.26 19.70 17.93
N TYR A 888 -12.79 19.13 16.84
CA TYR A 888 -11.38 19.04 16.48
C TYR A 888 -11.15 19.45 15.03
N TYR A 889 -9.98 20.04 14.78
CA TYR A 889 -9.40 20.09 13.44
C TYR A 889 -8.25 19.10 13.35
N VAL A 890 -8.15 18.42 12.21
CA VAL A 890 -6.94 17.69 11.79
C VAL A 890 -6.46 18.28 10.47
N TRP A 891 -5.15 18.46 10.31
CA TRP A 891 -4.59 19.02 9.07
C TRP A 891 -3.17 18.53 8.83
N GLN A 892 -2.64 18.80 7.65
CA GLN A 892 -1.24 18.55 7.31
C GLN A 892 -0.36 19.78 7.56
N MET A 893 0.75 19.55 8.24
CA MET A 893 1.93 20.43 8.15
C MET A 893 3.21 19.61 8.32
N VAL A 894 4.32 20.07 7.73
CA VAL A 894 5.64 19.38 7.81
C VAL A 894 5.60 17.90 7.40
N GLY A 895 4.76 17.55 6.44
CA GLY A 895 4.61 16.17 5.94
C GLY A 895 3.94 15.23 6.95
N ALA A 896 3.25 15.76 7.96
CA ALA A 896 2.65 14.99 9.05
C ALA A 896 1.26 15.53 9.43
N LEU A 897 0.47 14.67 10.08
CA LEU A 897 -0.88 15.00 10.55
C LEU A 897 -0.84 15.58 11.95
N PHE A 898 -1.53 16.70 12.13
CA PHE A 898 -1.68 17.39 13.40
C PHE A 898 -3.15 17.53 13.77
N ILE A 899 -3.46 17.38 15.06
CA ILE A 899 -4.78 17.59 15.64
C ILE A 899 -4.75 18.74 16.65
N ALA A 900 -5.86 19.46 16.77
CA ALA A 900 -6.10 20.40 17.87
C ALA A 900 -7.60 20.53 18.17
N LYS A 901 -7.90 20.88 19.42
CA LYS A 901 -9.26 21.26 19.85
C LYS A 901 -9.60 22.62 19.26
N MET A 902 -10.86 22.82 18.93
CA MET A 902 -11.42 24.09 18.47
C MET A 902 -12.83 24.31 19.02
N ASP A 903 -13.32 25.54 18.96
CA ASP A 903 -14.69 25.91 19.33
C ASP A 903 -15.49 26.22 18.06
N PRO A 904 -16.58 25.50 17.75
CA PRO A 904 -17.37 25.74 16.55
C PRO A 904 -18.00 27.14 16.50
N ALA A 905 -18.12 27.85 17.64
CA ALA A 905 -18.56 29.24 17.67
C ALA A 905 -17.48 30.24 17.17
N ASN A 906 -16.21 29.83 17.13
CA ASN A 906 -15.11 30.60 16.57
C ASN A 906 -14.19 29.71 15.71
N PRO A 907 -14.63 29.34 14.49
CA PRO A 907 -13.91 28.36 13.68
C PRO A 907 -12.56 28.84 13.12
N THR A 908 -12.22 30.12 13.32
CA THR A 908 -10.94 30.69 12.87
C THR A 908 -9.82 30.56 13.90
N ARG A 909 -10.07 29.97 15.07
CA ARG A 909 -9.10 29.86 16.16
C ARG A 909 -9.12 28.49 16.81
N LEU A 910 -7.94 27.91 16.97
CA LEU A 910 -7.74 26.74 17.82
C LEU A 910 -7.92 27.11 19.29
N THR A 911 -8.31 26.12 20.11
CA THR A 911 -8.42 26.22 21.58
C THR A 911 -7.35 25.41 22.32
N SER A 912 -6.57 24.59 21.59
CA SER A 912 -5.37 23.91 22.11
C SER A 912 -4.16 24.09 21.20
N ALA A 913 -2.99 23.69 21.69
CA ALA A 913 -1.80 23.58 20.85
C ALA A 913 -1.98 22.46 19.80
N PRO A 914 -1.41 22.62 18.58
CA PRO A 914 -1.27 21.52 17.63
C PRO A 914 -0.47 20.34 18.18
N VAL A 915 -0.97 19.13 18.01
CA VAL A 915 -0.28 17.89 18.40
C VAL A 915 -0.13 16.96 17.20
N ARG A 916 1.08 16.44 16.97
CA ARG A 916 1.37 15.51 15.88
C ARG A 916 0.85 14.10 16.22
N ILE A 917 -0.06 13.57 15.41
CA ILE A 917 -0.70 12.25 15.64
C ILE A 917 -0.39 11.21 14.57
N GLY A 918 0.01 11.63 13.36
CA GLY A 918 0.39 10.73 12.27
C GLY A 918 1.64 11.22 11.57
N VAL A 919 2.59 10.32 11.31
CA VAL A 919 3.82 10.61 10.54
C VAL A 919 4.08 9.50 9.53
N PRO A 920 4.69 9.82 8.37
CA PRO A 920 5.23 8.80 7.47
C PRO A 920 6.35 8.03 8.16
N GLU A 921 6.23 6.71 8.24
CA GLU A 921 7.23 5.86 8.89
C GLU A 921 7.56 4.59 8.11
N TYR A 922 6.92 4.40 6.95
CA TYR A 922 7.04 3.24 6.10
C TYR A 922 7.44 3.65 4.67
N ALA A 923 7.95 2.70 3.88
CA ALA A 923 8.28 3.01 2.48
C ALA A 923 7.05 3.42 1.65
N TRP A 924 5.87 2.88 1.97
CA TRP A 924 4.63 3.16 1.24
C TRP A 924 4.04 4.56 1.51
N ASP A 925 4.21 5.12 2.72
CA ASP A 925 3.79 6.49 3.06
C ASP A 925 4.92 7.52 2.95
N ASN A 926 6.16 7.06 2.78
CA ASN A 926 7.32 7.82 2.34
C ASN A 926 7.59 9.09 3.18
N THR A 927 7.36 10.29 2.64
CA THR A 927 7.72 11.58 3.27
C THR A 927 6.53 12.47 3.60
N ILE A 928 5.33 12.11 3.14
CA ILE A 928 4.13 12.93 3.28
C ILE A 928 2.98 12.08 3.81
N ALA A 929 2.32 12.56 4.86
CA ALA A 929 0.99 12.14 5.30
C ALA A 929 0.08 13.36 5.25
N GLU A 930 -0.93 13.34 4.39
CA GLU A 930 -1.83 14.48 4.10
C GLU A 930 -3.27 14.02 3.85
N GLY A 931 -4.18 14.92 3.47
CA GLY A 931 -5.60 14.59 3.21
C GLY A 931 -6.31 13.80 4.33
N PRO A 932 -6.25 14.19 5.63
CA PRO A 932 -6.95 13.49 6.69
C PRO A 932 -8.47 13.62 6.56
N ASN A 933 -9.23 12.55 6.79
CA ASN A 933 -10.69 12.60 6.89
C ASN A 933 -11.21 11.53 7.88
N VAL A 934 -12.22 11.85 8.69
CA VAL A 934 -12.59 11.02 9.87
C VAL A 934 -14.04 10.53 9.80
N GLN A 935 -14.24 9.23 10.03
CA GLN A 935 -15.56 8.61 10.19
C GLN A 935 -15.66 7.93 11.55
N ALA A 936 -16.77 8.15 12.26
CA ALA A 936 -17.11 7.38 13.46
C ALA A 936 -17.90 6.12 13.07
N HIS A 937 -17.50 4.96 13.56
CA HIS A 937 -18.20 3.69 13.36
C HIS A 937 -17.91 2.75 14.53
N ASP A 938 -18.94 2.12 15.08
CA ASP A 938 -18.85 1.12 16.17
C ASP A 938 -17.95 1.52 17.34
N GLY A 939 -18.09 2.76 17.82
CA GLY A 939 -17.33 3.27 18.96
C GLY A 939 -15.85 3.53 18.66
N LYS A 940 -15.45 3.54 17.38
CA LYS A 940 -14.11 3.92 16.92
C LYS A 940 -14.17 5.10 15.96
N LEU A 941 -13.08 5.85 15.90
CA LEU A 941 -12.80 6.84 14.88
C LEU A 941 -11.84 6.24 13.86
N PHE A 942 -12.20 6.33 12.58
CA PHE A 942 -11.41 5.89 11.44
C PHE A 942 -10.95 7.13 10.68
N LEU A 943 -9.68 7.50 10.89
CA LEU A 943 -9.04 8.61 10.19
C LEU A 943 -8.27 8.05 9.00
N ILE A 944 -8.82 8.21 7.80
CA ILE A 944 -8.07 7.98 6.58
C ILE A 944 -7.15 9.16 6.32
N TYR A 945 -6.02 8.90 5.70
CA TYR A 945 -5.09 9.91 5.22
C TYR A 945 -4.40 9.38 3.98
N SER A 946 -3.66 10.21 3.26
CA SER A 946 -2.87 9.77 2.13
C SER A 946 -1.38 9.87 2.38
N GLY A 947 -0.69 8.78 2.03
CA GLY A 947 0.74 8.60 2.15
C GLY A 947 1.44 8.76 0.80
N SER A 948 2.74 9.07 0.86
CA SER A 948 3.62 9.34 -0.28
C SER A 948 3.40 10.70 -0.95
N THR A 949 4.34 11.07 -1.82
CA THR A 949 4.19 12.25 -2.68
C THR A 949 3.09 11.99 -3.70
N VAL A 950 2.31 13.03 -4.02
CA VAL A 950 1.27 12.98 -5.06
C VAL A 950 1.86 12.45 -6.38
N GLY A 951 1.29 11.36 -6.87
CA GLY A 951 1.75 10.61 -8.04
C GLY A 951 1.34 9.15 -7.94
N ASP A 952 1.91 8.29 -8.78
CA ASP A 952 1.48 6.89 -8.92
C ASP A 952 1.75 6.02 -7.68
N THR A 953 2.59 6.50 -6.75
CA THR A 953 2.90 5.86 -5.46
C THR A 953 1.99 6.31 -4.31
N TYR A 954 1.10 7.26 -4.57
CA TYR A 954 0.17 7.79 -3.58
C TYR A 954 -0.82 6.71 -3.13
N THR A 955 -1.09 6.62 -1.83
CA THR A 955 -1.93 5.55 -1.26
C THR A 955 -2.70 6.06 -0.06
N THR A 956 -3.77 5.37 0.33
CA THR A 956 -4.57 5.73 1.50
C THR A 956 -4.14 4.89 2.70
N GLY A 957 -3.76 5.55 3.78
CA GLY A 957 -3.48 4.98 5.09
C GLY A 957 -4.65 5.12 6.05
N LEU A 958 -4.54 4.48 7.21
CA LEU A 958 -5.57 4.52 8.26
C LEU A 958 -4.93 4.69 9.64
N LEU A 959 -5.45 5.65 10.42
CA LEU A 959 -5.31 5.70 11.87
C LEU A 959 -6.67 5.43 12.52
N THR A 960 -6.66 4.70 13.63
CA THR A 960 -7.85 4.40 14.43
C THR A 960 -7.69 4.89 15.85
N ALA A 961 -8.78 5.36 16.45
CA ALA A 961 -8.84 5.72 17.87
C ALA A 961 -10.17 5.23 18.47
N THR A 962 -10.22 5.01 19.78
CA THR A 962 -11.49 4.80 20.48
C THR A 962 -12.28 6.12 20.51
N ALA A 963 -13.56 6.09 20.14
CA ALA A 963 -14.44 7.24 20.28
C ALA A 963 -15.03 7.29 21.70
N GLY A 964 -15.18 8.49 22.28
CA GLY A 964 -15.91 8.67 23.53
C GLY A 964 -15.28 9.62 24.55
N GLN A 965 -16.09 10.01 25.55
CA GLN A 965 -15.81 11.06 26.53
C GLN A 965 -14.53 10.90 27.37
N SER A 966 -13.94 9.71 27.45
CA SER A 966 -12.77 9.42 28.29
C SER A 966 -11.46 9.35 27.51
N VAL A 967 -11.48 9.65 26.20
CA VAL A 967 -10.30 9.58 25.33
C VAL A 967 -9.82 10.99 25.01
N ASP A 968 -8.56 11.30 25.33
CA ASP A 968 -7.93 12.52 24.86
C ASP A 968 -7.35 12.28 23.46
N LEU A 969 -8.10 12.66 22.42
CA LEU A 969 -7.66 12.52 21.03
C LEU A 969 -6.45 13.39 20.68
N THR A 970 -6.07 14.35 21.54
CA THR A 970 -4.81 15.09 21.40
C THR A 970 -3.60 14.35 21.98
N ASN A 971 -3.79 13.17 22.56
CA ASN A 971 -2.70 12.27 22.94
C ASN A 971 -2.32 11.38 21.75
N PRO A 972 -1.08 11.43 21.22
CA PRO A 972 -0.66 10.58 20.11
C PRO A 972 -0.83 9.07 20.38
N ALA A 973 -0.74 8.64 21.64
CA ALA A 973 -0.93 7.24 22.02
C ALA A 973 -2.39 6.76 21.93
N ALA A 974 -3.36 7.67 21.73
CA ALA A 974 -4.75 7.31 21.48
C ALA A 974 -4.98 6.79 20.05
N TRP A 975 -4.02 7.01 19.14
CA TRP A 975 -4.11 6.65 17.74
C TRP A 975 -3.24 5.44 17.41
N ALA A 976 -3.84 4.43 16.80
CA ALA A 976 -3.16 3.26 16.24
C ALA A 976 -3.13 3.36 14.72
N LYS A 977 -1.94 3.24 14.13
CA LYS A 977 -1.73 3.34 12.69
C LYS A 977 -1.60 1.96 12.06
N LEU A 978 -2.26 1.76 10.92
CA LEU A 978 -2.17 0.53 10.13
C LEU A 978 -0.80 0.40 9.45
N ASN A 979 -0.24 -0.81 9.43
CA ASN A 979 1.11 -1.08 8.93
C ASN A 979 1.27 -0.94 7.40
N TYR A 980 0.16 -1.00 6.66
CA TYR A 980 0.06 -1.04 5.20
C TYR A 980 -1.08 -0.12 4.72
N PRO A 981 -1.10 0.27 3.43
CA PRO A 981 -2.19 1.10 2.92
C PRO A 981 -3.51 0.34 2.88
N ILE A 982 -4.59 0.99 3.32
CA ILE A 982 -5.97 0.46 3.26
C ILE A 982 -6.56 0.57 1.85
N GLN A 983 -6.02 1.47 1.02
CA GLN A 983 -6.29 1.55 -0.42
C GLN A 983 -5.02 1.94 -1.16
N LYS A 984 -4.81 1.36 -2.34
CA LYS A 984 -3.53 1.37 -3.05
C LYS A 984 -3.70 1.39 -4.56
N SER A 985 -2.63 1.74 -5.28
CA SER A 985 -2.56 1.61 -6.73
C SER A 985 -2.82 0.17 -7.17
N GLY A 986 -3.66 -0.02 -8.19
CA GLY A 986 -4.05 -1.34 -8.65
C GLY A 986 -4.96 -1.32 -9.87
N LEU A 987 -5.33 -2.52 -10.32
CA LEU A 987 -6.38 -2.74 -11.31
C LEU A 987 -7.71 -2.89 -10.57
N PHE A 988 -8.68 -2.05 -10.91
CA PHE A 988 -10.04 -2.12 -10.38
C PHE A 988 -11.03 -2.03 -11.53
N ASN A 989 -12.00 -2.93 -11.58
CA ASN A 989 -12.93 -3.08 -12.70
C ASN A 989 -12.21 -3.14 -14.06
N GLY A 990 -11.04 -3.80 -14.11
CA GLY A 990 -10.22 -3.98 -15.31
C GLY A 990 -9.43 -2.74 -15.77
N ALA A 991 -9.44 -1.63 -15.03
CA ALA A 991 -8.71 -0.41 -15.37
C ALA A 991 -7.69 -0.03 -14.30
N TRP A 992 -6.55 0.54 -14.71
CA TRP A 992 -5.52 1.01 -13.78
C TRP A 992 -5.97 2.28 -13.07
N GLN A 993 -5.86 2.28 -11.75
CA GLN A 993 -5.97 3.46 -10.92
C GLN A 993 -4.71 3.56 -10.09
N LEU A 994 -3.89 4.58 -10.37
CA LEU A 994 -2.57 4.77 -9.76
C LEU A 994 -2.62 5.98 -8.84
N GLY A 995 -2.08 5.86 -7.63
CA GLY A 995 -2.02 7.00 -6.73
C GLY A 995 -3.35 7.30 -6.02
N THR A 996 -4.02 6.29 -5.46
CA THR A 996 -5.35 6.46 -4.85
C THR A 996 -5.25 7.23 -3.53
N GLY A 997 -5.90 8.38 -3.43
CA GLY A 997 -5.87 9.13 -2.18
C GLY A 997 -6.69 10.41 -2.15
N HIS A 998 -6.37 11.20 -1.13
CA HIS A 998 -7.12 12.35 -0.63
C HIS A 998 -8.63 12.06 -0.62
N GLY A 999 -8.95 10.96 0.06
CA GLY A 999 -10.30 10.44 0.09
C GLY A 999 -11.14 11.05 1.20
N MET A 1000 -12.45 11.05 0.99
CA MET A 1000 -13.44 11.60 1.91
C MET A 1000 -14.61 10.64 2.10
N TRP A 1001 -15.13 10.59 3.33
CA TRP A 1001 -16.35 9.88 3.68
C TRP A 1001 -17.59 10.69 3.28
N SER A 1002 -18.60 10.03 2.72
CA SER A 1002 -19.90 10.66 2.44
C SER A 1002 -21.03 9.65 2.45
N TYR A 1003 -22.26 10.09 2.21
CA TYR A 1003 -23.45 9.25 2.13
C TYR A 1003 -24.19 9.46 0.82
N ASP A 1004 -24.73 8.38 0.26
CA ASP A 1004 -25.61 8.43 -0.90
C ASP A 1004 -27.07 8.81 -0.53
N GLU A 1005 -27.94 8.76 -1.53
CA GLU A 1005 -29.38 9.00 -1.42
C GLU A 1005 -30.12 8.04 -0.50
N ASP A 1006 -29.59 6.83 -0.29
CA ASP A 1006 -30.21 5.73 0.45
C ASP A 1006 -29.47 5.43 1.76
N ASP A 1007 -28.75 6.42 2.33
CA ASP A 1007 -28.00 6.37 3.60
C ASP A 1007 -26.83 5.35 3.63
N ASN A 1008 -26.30 4.97 2.48
CA ASN A 1008 -25.15 4.10 2.38
C ASN A 1008 -23.85 4.94 2.37
N LEU A 1009 -22.85 4.47 3.11
CA LEU A 1009 -21.55 5.12 3.16
C LEU A 1009 -20.81 4.96 1.82
N ILE A 1010 -20.26 6.06 1.33
CA ILE A 1010 -19.45 6.12 0.11
C ILE A 1010 -18.09 6.75 0.42
N TYR A 1011 -17.13 6.39 -0.42
CA TYR A 1011 -15.77 6.86 -0.39
C TYR A 1011 -15.47 7.59 -1.71
N VAL A 1012 -15.07 8.85 -1.58
CA VAL A 1012 -14.87 9.77 -2.70
C VAL A 1012 -13.40 10.15 -2.72
N PHE A 1013 -12.69 9.87 -3.80
CA PHE A 1013 -11.23 9.98 -3.82
C PHE A 1013 -10.74 10.32 -5.22
N HIS A 1014 -9.45 10.60 -5.36
CA HIS A 1014 -8.84 10.73 -6.67
C HIS A 1014 -7.79 9.66 -6.96
N ALA A 1015 -7.55 9.42 -8.24
CA ALA A 1015 -6.43 8.64 -8.73
C ALA A 1015 -5.99 9.15 -10.11
N ARG A 1016 -4.80 8.76 -10.55
CA ARG A 1016 -4.37 8.91 -11.95
C ARG A 1016 -4.83 7.71 -12.77
N THR A 1017 -5.24 8.00 -13.99
CA THR A 1017 -5.63 7.02 -14.99
C THR A 1017 -4.95 7.32 -16.32
N ASP A 1018 -5.15 6.46 -17.31
CA ASP A 1018 -4.87 6.74 -18.71
C ASP A 1018 -6.12 7.27 -19.47
N HIS A 1019 -7.19 7.62 -18.76
CA HIS A 1019 -8.45 8.08 -19.35
C HIS A 1019 -8.22 9.35 -20.16
N ASN A 1020 -8.66 9.32 -21.43
CA ASN A 1020 -8.53 10.42 -22.39
C ASN A 1020 -7.10 10.96 -22.59
N GLY A 1021 -6.06 10.26 -22.11
CA GLY A 1021 -4.67 10.74 -22.14
C GLY A 1021 -4.44 12.03 -21.33
N LEU A 1022 -5.27 12.30 -20.33
CA LEU A 1022 -5.19 13.48 -19.47
C LEU A 1022 -4.02 13.35 -18.47
N SER A 1023 -3.61 14.48 -17.90
CA SER A 1023 -2.44 14.55 -17.01
C SER A 1023 -2.78 14.83 -15.54
N GLY A 1024 -3.95 15.40 -15.29
CA GLY A 1024 -4.48 15.63 -13.95
C GLY A 1024 -4.94 14.34 -13.26
N ARG A 1025 -5.35 14.47 -12.00
CA ARG A 1025 -5.96 13.37 -11.22
C ARG A 1025 -7.48 13.41 -11.39
N ASP A 1026 -8.09 12.25 -11.52
CA ASP A 1026 -9.53 12.10 -11.74
C ASP A 1026 -10.24 11.70 -10.46
N MET A 1027 -11.48 12.14 -10.30
CA MET A 1027 -12.34 11.84 -9.17
C MET A 1027 -13.09 10.52 -9.37
N PHE A 1028 -13.25 9.76 -8.28
CA PHE A 1028 -13.99 8.51 -8.22
C PHE A 1028 -14.95 8.51 -7.02
N VAL A 1029 -16.06 7.79 -7.17
CA VAL A 1029 -17.04 7.54 -6.12
C VAL A 1029 -17.21 6.03 -5.99
N ARG A 1030 -17.02 5.49 -4.79
CA ARG A 1030 -17.15 4.06 -4.49
C ARG A 1030 -17.94 3.83 -3.23
N ARG A 1031 -18.43 2.61 -3.07
CA ARG A 1031 -19.05 2.15 -1.83
C ARG A 1031 -18.00 1.88 -0.76
N VAL A 1032 -18.43 2.02 0.49
CA VAL A 1032 -17.70 1.45 1.63
C VAL A 1032 -18.44 0.21 2.10
N HIS A 1033 -17.71 -0.89 2.22
CA HIS A 1033 -18.15 -2.07 2.97
C HIS A 1033 -17.37 -2.17 4.27
N TRP A 1034 -18.00 -2.66 5.33
CA TRP A 1034 -17.35 -2.93 6.61
C TRP A 1034 -17.15 -4.43 6.72
N ALA A 1035 -15.90 -4.88 6.63
CA ALA A 1035 -15.57 -6.31 6.69
C ALA A 1035 -15.73 -6.86 8.11
N ALA A 1036 -15.76 -8.20 8.24
CA ALA A 1036 -15.95 -8.87 9.53
C ALA A 1036 -14.88 -8.54 10.58
N ASP A 1037 -13.69 -8.08 10.16
CA ASP A 1037 -12.62 -7.60 11.04
C ASP A 1037 -12.84 -6.18 11.59
N GLY A 1038 -13.92 -5.51 11.16
CA GLY A 1038 -14.31 -4.16 11.55
C GLY A 1038 -13.52 -3.05 10.85
N LEU A 1039 -12.78 -3.35 9.77
CA LEU A 1039 -12.09 -2.37 8.96
C LEU A 1039 -12.83 -2.12 7.62
N PRO A 1040 -12.73 -0.91 7.05
CA PRO A 1040 -13.40 -0.59 5.79
C PRO A 1040 -12.74 -1.26 4.59
N VAL A 1041 -13.53 -1.47 3.53
CA VAL A 1041 -13.12 -1.91 2.20
C VAL A 1041 -13.59 -0.86 1.19
N PHE A 1042 -12.65 -0.37 0.37
CA PHE A 1042 -12.84 0.78 -0.54
C PHE A 1042 -12.83 0.40 -2.03
N ASP A 1043 -12.67 -0.88 -2.32
CA ASP A 1043 -12.39 -1.40 -3.65
C ASP A 1043 -13.26 -2.59 -4.03
N MET A 1044 -14.40 -2.73 -3.37
CA MET A 1044 -15.44 -3.69 -3.73
C MET A 1044 -16.04 -3.34 -5.09
N GLU A 1045 -16.15 -4.34 -5.95
CA GLU A 1045 -16.68 -4.23 -7.30
C GLU A 1045 -18.20 -4.42 -7.33
N GLU A 1046 -18.83 -4.12 -8.48
CA GLU A 1046 -20.29 -4.14 -8.61
C GLU A 1046 -20.87 -5.54 -8.34
N ASP A 1047 -20.31 -6.57 -8.96
CA ASP A 1047 -20.77 -7.96 -8.81
C ASP A 1047 -20.47 -8.53 -7.42
N GLU A 1048 -19.50 -7.95 -6.72
CA GLU A 1048 -19.18 -8.28 -5.33
C GLU A 1048 -20.19 -7.63 -4.37
N GLU A 1049 -20.64 -6.41 -4.66
CA GLU A 1049 -21.64 -5.72 -3.84
C GLU A 1049 -23.03 -6.36 -3.90
N VAL A 1050 -23.50 -6.67 -5.10
CA VAL A 1050 -24.76 -7.37 -5.32
C VAL A 1050 -24.56 -8.38 -6.43
N ALA A 1051 -24.48 -9.67 -6.05
CA ALA A 1051 -24.28 -10.74 -7.00
C ALA A 1051 -25.37 -10.70 -8.09
N PRO A 1052 -25.04 -10.96 -9.37
CA PRO A 1052 -25.99 -10.87 -10.47
C PRO A 1052 -27.34 -11.57 -10.22
N ASP A 1053 -27.31 -12.75 -9.60
CA ASP A 1053 -28.50 -13.55 -9.29
C ASP A 1053 -29.35 -12.98 -8.13
N ASN A 1054 -28.77 -12.10 -7.31
CA ASN A 1054 -29.39 -11.48 -6.14
C ASN A 1054 -29.95 -10.07 -6.41
N ARG A 1055 -29.76 -9.52 -7.62
CA ARG A 1055 -30.21 -8.16 -7.97
C ARG A 1055 -31.73 -8.02 -8.04
N THR A 1056 -32.46 -9.12 -8.25
CA THR A 1056 -33.93 -9.13 -8.31
C THR A 1056 -34.53 -9.68 -7.03
N VAL A 1057 -35.49 -8.97 -6.46
CA VAL A 1057 -36.24 -9.38 -5.27
C VAL A 1057 -37.72 -9.49 -5.56
N SER A 1058 -38.44 -10.23 -4.71
CA SER A 1058 -39.90 -10.30 -4.78
C SER A 1058 -40.50 -10.33 -3.37
N VAL A 1059 -41.68 -9.72 -3.24
CA VAL A 1059 -42.47 -9.77 -2.02
C VAL A 1059 -43.87 -10.29 -2.32
N THR A 1060 -44.35 -11.13 -1.41
CA THR A 1060 -45.69 -11.68 -1.47
C THR A 1060 -46.68 -10.71 -0.82
N VAL A 1061 -47.65 -10.21 -1.57
CA VAL A 1061 -48.76 -9.39 -1.06
C VAL A 1061 -50.01 -10.25 -0.93
N THR A 1062 -50.56 -10.34 0.29
CA THR A 1062 -51.78 -11.11 0.57
C THR A 1062 -52.95 -10.15 0.82
N VAL A 1063 -53.95 -10.21 -0.06
CA VAL A 1063 -55.21 -9.47 0.07
C VAL A 1063 -56.19 -10.31 0.88
N LYS A 1064 -56.55 -9.84 2.08
CA LYS A 1064 -57.49 -10.52 2.99
C LYS A 1064 -58.93 -10.18 2.66
N ALA A 1065 -59.79 -11.20 2.62
CA ALA A 1065 -61.22 -11.01 2.46
C ALA A 1065 -61.80 -10.18 3.62
N ALA A 1066 -62.74 -9.27 3.30
CA ALA A 1066 -63.48 -8.56 4.33
C ALA A 1066 -64.28 -9.57 5.20
N PRO A 1067 -64.39 -9.35 6.52
CA PRO A 1067 -65.22 -10.20 7.38
C PRO A 1067 -66.69 -10.16 6.90
N ALA A 1068 -67.33 -11.32 6.73
CA ALA A 1068 -68.75 -11.43 6.39
C ALA A 1068 -69.58 -11.68 7.66
N LEU A 1069 -70.76 -11.05 7.77
CA LEU A 1069 -71.70 -11.30 8.88
C LEU A 1069 -72.74 -12.35 8.48
N GLU A 1070 -72.91 -13.39 9.29
CA GLU A 1070 -73.82 -14.50 9.01
C GLU A 1070 -75.17 -14.38 9.71
N TYR A 1071 -76.27 -14.36 8.95
CA TYR A 1071 -77.62 -14.45 9.51
C TYR A 1071 -78.59 -15.06 8.49
N THR A 1072 -79.72 -15.56 9.00
CA THR A 1072 -80.82 -16.05 8.15
C THR A 1072 -82.06 -15.20 8.35
N ALA A 1073 -82.81 -14.94 7.29
CA ALA A 1073 -84.06 -14.19 7.36
C ALA A 1073 -85.17 -14.85 6.55
N THR A 1074 -86.39 -14.87 7.10
CA THR A 1074 -87.59 -15.43 6.47
C THR A 1074 -88.75 -14.45 6.59
N ALA A 1075 -89.58 -14.33 5.55
CA ALA A 1075 -90.75 -13.46 5.54
C ALA A 1075 -92.02 -14.28 5.31
N SER A 1076 -93.01 -14.09 6.18
CA SER A 1076 -94.31 -14.76 6.16
C SER A 1076 -95.42 -13.74 6.35
N ALA A 1077 -96.68 -14.14 6.19
CA ALA A 1077 -97.79 -13.26 6.56
C ALA A 1077 -98.96 -14.07 7.14
N ARG A 1078 -99.77 -13.41 7.97
CA ARG A 1078 -100.97 -14.00 8.57
C ARG A 1078 -102.11 -13.00 8.62
N CYS A 1079 -103.32 -13.53 8.76
CA CYS A 1079 -104.54 -12.73 8.82
C CYS A 1079 -104.92 -12.40 10.25
N VAL A 1080 -105.13 -11.10 10.54
CA VAL A 1080 -105.58 -10.61 11.84
C VAL A 1080 -106.73 -9.64 11.59
N ALA A 1081 -107.93 -9.98 12.07
CA ALA A 1081 -109.16 -9.19 11.91
C ALA A 1081 -109.42 -8.72 10.46
N GLY A 1082 -109.27 -9.64 9.48
CA GLY A 1082 -109.52 -9.37 8.05
C GLY A 1082 -108.43 -8.58 7.33
N LYS A 1083 -107.27 -8.34 7.97
CA LYS A 1083 -106.12 -7.65 7.37
C LYS A 1083 -104.86 -8.51 7.41
N VAL A 1084 -104.00 -8.41 6.39
CA VAL A 1084 -102.71 -9.10 6.33
C VAL A 1084 -101.70 -8.40 7.24
N VAL A 1085 -101.01 -9.18 8.08
CA VAL A 1085 -99.83 -8.75 8.84
C VAL A 1085 -98.64 -9.54 8.35
N GLN A 1086 -97.64 -8.85 7.79
CA GLN A 1086 -96.38 -9.47 7.37
C GLN A 1086 -95.47 -9.66 8.59
N THR A 1087 -94.88 -10.84 8.75
CA THR A 1087 -93.92 -11.14 9.81
C THR A 1087 -92.58 -11.54 9.21
N VAL A 1088 -91.52 -10.82 9.56
CA VAL A 1088 -90.14 -11.12 9.13
C VAL A 1088 -89.36 -11.62 10.34
N THR A 1089 -88.84 -12.84 10.26
CA THR A 1089 -88.04 -13.45 11.33
C THR A 1089 -86.60 -13.56 10.89
N ILE A 1090 -85.69 -13.01 11.70
CA ILE A 1090 -84.25 -13.00 11.45
C ILE A 1090 -83.56 -13.74 12.59
N THR A 1091 -82.64 -14.64 12.28
CA THR A 1091 -81.81 -15.36 13.23
C THR A 1091 -80.35 -15.00 12.99
N ASN A 1092 -79.68 -14.48 14.01
CA ASN A 1092 -78.25 -14.26 14.00
C ASN A 1092 -77.54 -15.62 14.06
N THR A 1093 -76.85 -16.02 12.99
CA THR A 1093 -76.04 -17.25 12.94
C THR A 1093 -74.55 -16.99 13.13
N ASP A 1094 -74.17 -15.72 13.24
CA ASP A 1094 -72.83 -15.25 13.58
C ASP A 1094 -72.50 -15.47 15.07
N ASP A 1095 -71.22 -15.37 15.42
CA ASP A 1095 -70.74 -15.42 16.80
C ASP A 1095 -70.70 -14.04 17.47
N VAL A 1096 -70.80 -12.94 16.71
CA VAL A 1096 -70.96 -11.58 17.22
C VAL A 1096 -72.42 -11.11 17.27
N ALA A 1097 -72.72 -10.13 18.13
CA ALA A 1097 -74.06 -9.54 18.19
C ALA A 1097 -74.33 -8.61 16.99
N LEU A 1098 -75.48 -8.77 16.33
CA LEU A 1098 -75.87 -8.01 15.14
C LEU A 1098 -76.89 -6.91 15.46
N ALA A 1099 -76.62 -5.67 15.04
CA ALA A 1099 -77.63 -4.62 14.92
C ALA A 1099 -78.34 -4.76 13.57
N LEU A 1100 -79.66 -4.91 13.58
CA LEU A 1100 -80.46 -5.21 12.39
C LEU A 1100 -81.35 -4.03 12.01
N GLN A 1101 -81.45 -3.75 10.70
CA GLN A 1101 -82.47 -2.89 10.11
C GLN A 1101 -83.23 -3.65 9.03
N THR A 1102 -84.54 -3.78 9.20
CA THR A 1102 -85.43 -4.49 8.29
C THR A 1102 -86.41 -3.52 7.66
N THR A 1103 -86.42 -3.46 6.33
CA THR A 1103 -87.22 -2.54 5.54
C THR A 1103 -88.16 -3.30 4.62
N SER A 1104 -89.45 -3.04 4.78
CA SER A 1104 -90.56 -3.58 4.00
C SER A 1104 -91.35 -2.43 3.36
N PRO A 1105 -92.11 -2.65 2.27
CA PRO A 1105 -93.04 -1.64 1.75
C PRO A 1105 -94.04 -1.10 2.79
N TYR A 1106 -94.24 -1.83 3.90
CA TYR A 1106 -95.17 -1.47 4.96
C TYR A 1106 -94.51 -0.82 6.18
N GLY A 1107 -93.21 -0.52 6.11
CA GLY A 1107 -92.44 0.19 7.12
C GLY A 1107 -91.06 -0.41 7.39
N SER A 1108 -90.32 0.23 8.29
CA SER A 1108 -89.01 -0.26 8.74
C SER A 1108 -89.03 -0.55 10.24
N LYS A 1109 -88.27 -1.57 10.65
CA LYS A 1109 -88.04 -1.94 12.05
C LYS A 1109 -86.55 -2.19 12.25
N ALA A 1110 -86.05 -1.89 13.45
CA ALA A 1110 -84.66 -2.11 13.79
C ALA A 1110 -84.53 -2.75 15.18
N THR A 1111 -83.46 -3.52 15.37
CA THR A 1111 -83.03 -4.07 16.66
C THR A 1111 -81.58 -3.64 16.84
N ALA A 1112 -81.31 -2.89 17.91
CA ALA A 1112 -79.98 -2.34 18.15
C ALA A 1112 -78.93 -3.42 18.47
N SER A 1113 -79.34 -4.60 18.93
CA SER A 1113 -78.45 -5.73 19.19
C SER A 1113 -79.23 -7.04 19.27
N LEU A 1114 -78.88 -8.01 18.44
CA LEU A 1114 -79.37 -9.38 18.44
C LEU A 1114 -78.18 -10.30 18.75
N ALA A 1115 -78.16 -10.89 19.95
CA ALA A 1115 -77.09 -11.79 20.36
C ALA A 1115 -76.98 -13.04 19.45
N ALA A 1116 -75.79 -13.62 19.38
CA ALA A 1116 -75.50 -14.86 18.64
C ALA A 1116 -76.52 -15.97 18.95
N GLY A 1117 -77.00 -16.67 17.92
CA GLY A 1117 -77.99 -17.74 18.03
C GLY A 1117 -79.40 -17.32 18.44
N LYS A 1118 -79.70 -16.02 18.55
CA LYS A 1118 -81.05 -15.50 18.85
C LYS A 1118 -81.78 -15.08 17.59
N SER A 1119 -83.11 -15.08 17.67
CA SER A 1119 -83.99 -14.63 16.60
C SER A 1119 -84.87 -13.47 17.05
N VAL A 1120 -85.20 -12.57 16.13
CA VAL A 1120 -86.19 -11.51 16.31
C VAL A 1120 -87.23 -11.57 15.19
N SER A 1121 -88.50 -11.32 15.53
CA SER A 1121 -89.59 -11.27 14.55
C SER A 1121 -90.27 -9.91 14.53
N TYR A 1122 -90.34 -9.27 13.37
CA TYR A 1122 -91.02 -8.01 13.16
C TYR A 1122 -92.37 -8.21 12.46
N ALA A 1123 -93.45 -7.75 13.09
CA ALA A 1123 -94.77 -7.70 12.47
C ALA A 1123 -95.06 -6.32 11.88
N PHE A 1124 -95.39 -6.27 10.59
CA PHE A 1124 -95.78 -5.08 9.84
C PHE A 1124 -97.27 -5.16 9.52
N THR A 1125 -98.06 -4.21 10.02
CA THR A 1125 -99.49 -4.13 9.69
C THR A 1125 -99.65 -3.49 8.32
N THR A 1126 -100.06 -4.27 7.33
CA THR A 1126 -100.19 -3.77 5.94
C THR A 1126 -101.41 -2.87 5.76
N ARG A 1127 -102.44 -3.03 6.62
CA ARG A 1127 -103.79 -2.45 6.51
C ARG A 1127 -104.57 -2.90 5.25
N LEU A 1128 -104.04 -3.86 4.50
CA LEU A 1128 -104.64 -4.44 3.30
C LEU A 1128 -105.40 -5.73 3.64
N GLY A 1129 -106.50 -5.99 2.93
CA GLY A 1129 -107.16 -7.31 2.93
C GLY A 1129 -106.39 -8.34 2.08
N THR A 1130 -105.74 -7.84 1.02
CA THR A 1130 -104.84 -8.61 0.15
C THR A 1130 -103.50 -7.90 0.03
N MET A 1131 -102.42 -8.58 0.40
CA MET A 1131 -101.04 -8.12 0.29
C MET A 1131 -100.40 -8.78 -0.94
N PRO A 1132 -99.88 -8.04 -1.94
CA PRO A 1132 -99.19 -8.62 -3.09
C PRO A 1132 -97.88 -9.30 -2.69
N ALA A 1133 -97.37 -10.20 -3.54
CA ALA A 1133 -96.03 -10.77 -3.36
C ALA A 1133 -94.96 -9.67 -3.49
N GLY A 1134 -93.87 -9.79 -2.75
CA GLY A 1134 -92.80 -8.80 -2.74
C GLY A 1134 -91.56 -9.29 -1.99
N THR A 1135 -90.67 -8.37 -1.64
CA THR A 1135 -89.46 -8.67 -0.88
C THR A 1135 -89.26 -7.72 0.31
N VAL A 1136 -88.55 -8.20 1.33
CA VAL A 1136 -88.11 -7.43 2.49
C VAL A 1136 -86.59 -7.40 2.50
N LYS A 1137 -86.01 -6.22 2.69
CA LYS A 1137 -84.56 -6.06 2.87
C LYS A 1137 -84.21 -6.13 4.36
N VAL A 1138 -83.19 -6.88 4.71
CA VAL A 1138 -82.57 -6.93 6.04
C VAL A 1138 -81.13 -6.48 5.89
N ASP A 1139 -80.71 -5.50 6.66
CA ASP A 1139 -79.34 -5.05 6.80
C ASP A 1139 -78.87 -5.42 8.21
N ALA A 1140 -77.81 -6.20 8.33
CA ALA A 1140 -77.17 -6.54 9.60
C ALA A 1140 -75.84 -5.80 9.71
N THR A 1141 -75.55 -5.26 10.88
CA THR A 1141 -74.33 -4.53 11.17
C THR A 1141 -73.73 -5.02 12.47
N ALA A 1142 -72.41 -5.12 12.56
CA ALA A 1142 -71.73 -5.48 13.79
C ALA A 1142 -70.33 -4.87 13.82
N THR A 1143 -69.71 -4.87 15.00
CA THR A 1143 -68.31 -4.48 15.15
C THR A 1143 -67.47 -5.74 15.30
N VAL A 1144 -66.76 -6.13 14.25
CA VAL A 1144 -65.82 -7.27 14.25
C VAL A 1144 -64.41 -6.70 14.35
N GLY A 1145 -63.65 -7.07 15.39
CA GLY A 1145 -62.29 -6.57 15.59
C GLY A 1145 -62.19 -5.03 15.70
N GLY A 1146 -63.22 -4.35 16.22
CA GLY A 1146 -63.26 -2.89 16.35
C GLY A 1146 -63.71 -2.11 15.10
N LYS A 1147 -63.95 -2.78 13.97
CA LYS A 1147 -64.45 -2.16 12.71
C LYS A 1147 -65.92 -2.50 12.47
N ALA A 1148 -66.70 -1.53 11.99
CA ALA A 1148 -68.10 -1.75 11.63
C ALA A 1148 -68.22 -2.49 10.29
N VAL A 1149 -68.90 -3.63 10.29
CA VAL A 1149 -69.18 -4.47 9.11
C VAL A 1149 -70.69 -4.43 8.86
N THR A 1150 -71.12 -4.43 7.59
CA THR A 1150 -72.55 -4.49 7.19
C THR A 1150 -72.78 -5.60 6.16
N ALA A 1151 -73.82 -6.41 6.35
CA ALA A 1151 -74.26 -7.43 5.40
C ALA A 1151 -75.76 -7.29 5.11
N SER A 1152 -76.15 -7.35 3.83
CA SER A 1152 -77.53 -7.14 3.38
C SER A 1152 -78.12 -8.38 2.72
N GLN A 1153 -79.32 -8.79 3.14
CA GLN A 1153 -80.10 -9.88 2.57
C GLN A 1153 -81.48 -9.40 2.15
N THR A 1154 -82.00 -9.88 1.01
CA THR A 1154 -83.38 -9.64 0.59
C THR A 1154 -84.16 -10.95 0.60
N VAL A 1155 -85.33 -10.96 1.25
CA VAL A 1155 -86.17 -12.16 1.45
C VAL A 1155 -87.53 -11.96 0.81
N ALA A 1156 -87.92 -12.88 -0.07
CA ALA A 1156 -89.22 -12.82 -0.73
C ALA A 1156 -90.36 -13.31 0.18
N TYR A 1157 -91.56 -12.75 -0.02
CA TYR A 1157 -92.80 -13.22 0.58
C TYR A 1157 -93.91 -13.32 -0.49
N PRO A 1158 -94.81 -14.31 -0.39
CA PRO A 1158 -95.87 -14.52 -1.37
C PRO A 1158 -97.05 -13.56 -1.16
N GLN A 1159 -97.95 -13.50 -2.14
CA GLN A 1159 -99.23 -12.82 -2.01
C GLN A 1159 -100.10 -13.54 -0.96
N VAL A 1160 -100.75 -12.77 -0.08
CA VAL A 1160 -101.65 -13.32 0.96
C VAL A 1160 -102.95 -12.53 0.99
N ASN A 1161 -104.09 -13.24 1.07
CA ASN A 1161 -105.45 -12.68 1.14
C ASN A 1161 -106.13 -13.17 2.43
N CYS A 1162 -106.81 -12.27 3.15
CA CYS A 1162 -107.43 -12.52 4.46
C CYS A 1162 -108.95 -12.53 4.48
N GLY A 1163 -109.58 -12.65 3.31
CA GLY A 1163 -111.03 -12.73 3.13
C GLY A 1163 -111.44 -12.10 1.82
#